data_AF-A0AAD5S4B7-F1
#
_entry.id   AF-A0AAD5S4B7-F1
#
_cell.length_a   1.000
_cell.length_b   1.000
_cell.length_c   1.000
_cell.angle_alpha   90.00
_cell.angle_beta   90.00
_cell.angle_gamma   90.00
#
_symmetry.space_group_name_H-M   'P 1'
#
loop_
_entity.id
_entity.type
_entity.pdbx_description
1 polymer ?
#
loop_
_entity_poly.entity_id
_entity_poly.type
_entity_poly.pdbx_seq_one_letter_code
_entity_poly.pdbx_strand_id
1 'polypeptide(L)'
;MAAERWTAGVEEDDVSFGNETANIGSSYGFSAGASVQPKDAAAPSIHSQRTTITLSQSTTSLSRSDVGIASIPLDEPSKHRIFRPAYPPPTKTAVRDSFRNGKIPEVVYREPYYSKGRDVPDKPFEYAGRQYKFQVQGVGNLKEFWTGMIGEKGKVGMSGTRERLPGSIRDWTLAQVPPSRKRVMEWVKAHRAVSNDEKNEQGAPDGVKAPMHQRPIQDISQVEAPTPKNPHGFKFTQVPKAPSVEKYFLTLLSAEVHARSRGKLLPDPEQDPICAVFYSLFSDMEGRYRQNGHLPGYHVGMIVVDDDKSLHKTGISGYVVDRVPTELDLIQVLIQKVRAFDPDLLVGYEIHSASWGYLIERAGLVYELDLCAELSRVVPERAKTKVGKEQDAWGFRQQSALSATGRIFVNVWRSMRTEMNLVSYTLENAVFHVLHRRVPKFSHKDLTEWYDYGMLRRWRTIKYYLDRVQYNLELLYETEMISVTSEFARVIGIDFYSVMTRGSQFKVESVMARIARPENFIMVSPSRDQVRGSGSVTNERCADWMLIEDLQVAAMRACECLALVMEPQSRFYNSPLLVLDFQSLYPSVMIAYNYCYSTCLGRIQSPGKQQKLGVLDDYLIPAEVVELLKDQVNVSPNGVVFVKPHIREGVIRRMLSEILDTRVMVKNSMKKYKDDKALSRTLNARQLGLKFISNVTYGYAGASFSGRMPCVEIADAIVQTGRATLERAIDLIKRTKHWGAQVVYGDTDSLFVYLPGVSKERSFELGKEIVAAITKENPVPVTLKFEKVYHPCVLLAKKRYVGFKYEKLDDEPTFDAKGIETVRRDGCPATQKTMEKCLKYDRFAAHGKIWLETDILRL
;
A
#
# COMPACT_ATOMS: atom_id res chain seq x y z
N MET A 1 7.96 -48.31 3.12
CA MET A 1 7.21 -49.55 2.77
C MET A 1 5.86 -49.14 2.19
N ALA A 2 5.21 -50.05 1.45
CA ALA A 2 3.92 -49.86 0.78
C ALA A 2 3.87 -48.69 -0.24
N ALA A 3 4.21 -49.01 -1.48
CA ALA A 3 3.76 -48.28 -2.66
C ALA A 3 2.96 -49.27 -3.52
N GLU A 4 1.80 -48.88 -4.03
CA GLU A 4 1.04 -49.69 -4.97
C GLU A 4 0.88 -48.99 -6.33
N ARG A 5 1.21 -49.75 -7.37
CA ARG A 5 1.02 -49.39 -8.78
C ARG A 5 -0.36 -49.84 -9.22
N TRP A 6 -1.01 -49.09 -10.10
CA TRP A 6 -1.94 -49.68 -11.08
C TRP A 6 -1.59 -49.19 -12.48
N THR A 7 -1.47 -50.15 -13.40
CA THR A 7 -1.09 -49.97 -14.81
C THR A 7 -1.91 -50.92 -15.67
N ALA A 8 -2.73 -50.37 -16.56
CA ALA A 8 -3.35 -50.97 -17.75
C ALA A 8 -4.26 -49.89 -18.39
N GLY A 9 -4.58 -49.89 -19.67
CA GLY A 9 -4.18 -50.72 -20.79
C GLY A 9 -4.71 -50.06 -22.08
N VAL A 10 -4.14 -50.37 -23.24
CA VAL A 10 -4.61 -49.86 -24.54
C VAL A 10 -5.22 -51.02 -25.31
N GLU A 11 -6.40 -50.81 -25.89
CA GLU A 11 -6.93 -51.62 -26.98
C GLU A 11 -7.66 -50.69 -27.97
N GLU A 12 -7.44 -50.94 -29.26
CA GLU A 12 -8.16 -50.36 -30.39
C GLU A 12 -9.19 -51.37 -30.86
N ASP A 13 -10.34 -50.94 -31.38
CA ASP A 13 -10.98 -51.64 -32.50
C ASP A 13 -12.01 -50.74 -33.21
N ASP A 14 -12.32 -51.11 -34.46
CA ASP A 14 -12.86 -50.24 -35.52
C ASP A 14 -14.36 -50.51 -35.85
N VAL A 15 -14.87 -49.93 -36.95
CA VAL A 15 -16.05 -50.39 -37.76
C VAL A 15 -17.48 -49.85 -37.43
N SER A 16 -17.72 -48.60 -37.88
CA SER A 16 -18.72 -48.17 -38.91
C SER A 16 -20.24 -48.51 -38.93
N PHE A 17 -20.98 -47.53 -39.50
CA PHE A 17 -22.28 -47.56 -40.24
C PHE A 17 -23.64 -47.57 -39.50
N GLY A 18 -24.55 -46.71 -39.98
CA GLY A 18 -25.96 -46.64 -39.59
C GLY A 18 -26.64 -45.32 -39.96
N ASN A 19 -27.17 -45.19 -41.18
CA ASN A 19 -28.10 -44.10 -41.54
C ASN A 19 -29.45 -44.33 -40.84
N GLU A 20 -30.15 -43.27 -40.44
CA GLU A 20 -31.59 -43.17 -40.78
C GLU A 20 -32.15 -41.74 -40.70
N THR A 21 -33.09 -41.46 -41.59
CA THR A 21 -33.75 -40.16 -41.76
C THR A 21 -35.16 -40.17 -41.17
N ALA A 22 -35.56 -39.12 -40.47
CA ALA A 22 -36.98 -38.85 -40.21
C ALA A 22 -37.31 -37.36 -40.31
N ASN A 23 -38.24 -37.02 -41.22
CA ASN A 23 -38.93 -35.72 -41.29
C ASN A 23 -39.95 -35.58 -40.16
N ILE A 24 -40.27 -34.32 -39.83
CA ILE A 24 -41.54 -33.71 -39.35
C ILE A 24 -41.10 -32.35 -38.76
N GLY A 25 -41.67 -31.19 -39.06
CA GLY A 25 -42.96 -30.88 -39.66
C GLY A 25 -43.73 -29.92 -38.73
N SER A 26 -44.55 -29.03 -39.28
CA SER A 26 -45.25 -27.90 -38.61
C SER A 26 -44.34 -26.69 -38.26
N SER A 27 -44.66 -25.40 -38.45
CA SER A 27 -45.70 -24.59 -39.11
C SER A 27 -46.15 -23.48 -38.15
N TYR A 28 -46.07 -22.23 -38.60
CA TYR A 28 -47.12 -21.19 -38.56
C TYR A 28 -46.48 -19.80 -38.58
N GLY A 29 -47.08 -18.87 -39.33
CA GLY A 29 -46.67 -17.47 -39.38
C GLY A 29 -47.87 -16.55 -39.58
N PHE A 30 -47.66 -15.24 -39.40
CA PHE A 30 -48.52 -14.11 -39.80
C PHE A 30 -47.54 -12.91 -39.99
N SER A 31 -47.49 -12.22 -41.15
CA SER A 31 -48.30 -11.03 -41.53
C SER A 31 -48.22 -9.87 -40.51
N ALA A 32 -48.02 -8.59 -40.80
CA ALA A 32 -47.75 -7.80 -42.04
C ALA A 32 -47.03 -6.48 -41.60
N GLY A 33 -46.85 -5.37 -42.33
CA GLY A 33 -47.24 -4.90 -43.69
C GLY A 33 -46.89 -3.39 -43.87
N ALA A 34 -47.16 -2.81 -45.06
CA ALA A 34 -47.00 -1.38 -45.46
C ALA A 34 -45.54 -0.80 -45.45
N SER A 35 -44.89 -0.34 -46.53
CA SER A 35 -45.22 0.41 -47.78
C SER A 35 -45.04 1.93 -47.68
N VAL A 36 -44.22 2.52 -48.57
CA VAL A 36 -44.47 3.73 -49.41
C VAL A 36 -43.16 4.20 -50.08
N GLN A 37 -43.13 4.17 -51.41
CA GLN A 37 -42.24 4.90 -52.35
C GLN A 37 -42.94 6.25 -52.74
N PRO A 38 -42.41 7.23 -53.54
CA PRO A 38 -41.57 7.04 -54.76
C PRO A 38 -40.61 8.17 -55.28
N LYS A 39 -39.79 7.85 -56.32
CA LYS A 39 -39.44 8.65 -57.55
C LYS A 39 -38.63 9.98 -57.47
N ASP A 40 -37.98 10.52 -58.52
CA ASP A 40 -37.57 10.06 -59.89
C ASP A 40 -36.47 10.98 -60.52
N ALA A 41 -35.87 10.52 -61.65
CA ALA A 41 -35.26 11.31 -62.77
C ALA A 41 -33.96 12.14 -62.56
N ALA A 42 -33.08 12.37 -63.55
CA ALA A 42 -32.83 11.77 -64.88
C ALA A 42 -31.42 12.16 -65.41
N ALA A 43 -30.93 11.50 -66.47
CA ALA A 43 -29.67 11.81 -67.19
C ALA A 43 -29.88 12.81 -68.36
N PRO A 44 -28.84 13.33 -69.08
CA PRO A 44 -28.14 12.52 -70.11
C PRO A 44 -26.62 12.82 -70.30
N SER A 45 -26.01 12.11 -71.26
CA SER A 45 -24.58 12.08 -71.63
C SER A 45 -24.25 12.87 -72.90
N ILE A 46 -22.94 13.05 -73.22
CA ILE A 46 -22.29 12.66 -74.51
C ILE A 46 -20.80 13.11 -74.60
N HIS A 47 -19.92 12.15 -74.95
CA HIS A 47 -18.62 12.13 -75.68
C HIS A 47 -17.69 13.37 -75.88
N SER A 48 -16.36 13.23 -76.08
CA SER A 48 -15.42 12.08 -75.94
C SER A 48 -13.92 12.46 -76.12
N GLN A 49 -13.01 11.59 -75.61
CA GLN A 49 -11.58 11.42 -76.00
C GLN A 49 -10.60 12.59 -75.65
N ARG A 50 -9.32 12.36 -75.28
CA ARG A 50 -8.51 11.12 -75.16
C ARG A 50 -7.34 11.30 -74.13
N THR A 51 -7.06 10.25 -73.35
CA THR A 51 -5.76 9.91 -72.68
C THR A 51 -5.03 10.95 -71.80
N THR A 52 -4.87 10.64 -70.50
CA THR A 52 -3.62 10.07 -69.90
C THR A 52 -3.89 9.62 -68.45
N ILE A 53 -3.30 8.49 -68.03
CA ILE A 53 -3.66 7.79 -66.77
C ILE A 53 -2.76 8.23 -65.60
N THR A 54 -3.38 8.64 -64.48
CA THR A 54 -2.72 8.67 -63.16
C THR A 54 -3.71 8.16 -62.09
N LEU A 55 -3.29 7.13 -61.35
CA LEU A 55 -4.11 6.49 -60.31
C LEU A 55 -3.89 7.14 -58.95
N SER A 56 -4.89 7.88 -58.47
CA SER A 56 -4.96 8.40 -57.11
C SER A 56 -5.46 7.34 -56.13
N GLN A 57 -4.72 7.05 -55.08
CA GLN A 57 -5.23 6.28 -53.94
C GLN A 57 -5.89 7.20 -52.91
N SER A 58 -7.18 7.00 -52.67
CA SER A 58 -7.91 7.58 -51.54
C SER A 58 -8.31 6.47 -50.55
N THR A 59 -8.08 6.72 -49.26
CA THR A 59 -8.42 5.79 -48.17
C THR A 59 -9.59 6.35 -47.37
N THR A 60 -10.78 5.79 -47.55
CA THR A 60 -11.94 6.01 -46.69
C THR A 60 -12.09 4.86 -45.70
N SER A 61 -12.30 5.21 -44.43
CA SER A 61 -12.48 4.27 -43.32
C SER A 61 -13.92 3.77 -43.24
N LEU A 62 -14.13 2.44 -43.29
CA LEU A 62 -15.42 1.81 -42.99
C LEU A 62 -15.35 1.00 -41.68
N SER A 63 -16.40 1.13 -40.88
CA SER A 63 -16.62 0.39 -39.64
C SER A 63 -16.89 -1.09 -39.90
N ARG A 64 -16.17 -1.98 -39.20
CA ARG A 64 -16.42 -3.44 -39.24
C ARG A 64 -17.33 -3.88 -38.09
N SER A 65 -18.63 -3.72 -38.28
CA SER A 65 -19.68 -4.47 -37.57
C SER A 65 -20.45 -5.29 -38.60
N ASP A 66 -20.62 -6.58 -38.33
CA ASP A 66 -21.51 -7.52 -39.03
C ASP A 66 -21.50 -7.52 -40.56
N VAL A 67 -20.34 -7.89 -41.13
CA VAL A 67 -20.34 -8.61 -42.42
C VAL A 67 -20.67 -10.07 -42.13
N GLY A 68 -21.97 -10.38 -42.04
CA GLY A 68 -22.44 -11.71 -42.38
C GLY A 68 -21.94 -12.05 -43.80
N ILE A 69 -21.57 -13.30 -44.05
CA ILE A 69 -21.13 -13.72 -45.38
C ILE A 69 -22.36 -13.69 -46.29
N ALA A 70 -22.61 -12.54 -46.89
CA ALA A 70 -23.54 -12.42 -47.99
C ALA A 70 -23.06 -13.38 -49.08
N SER A 71 -23.89 -14.37 -49.38
CA SER A 71 -23.75 -15.19 -50.57
C SER A 71 -23.64 -14.26 -51.77
N ILE A 72 -22.46 -14.23 -52.41
CA ILE A 72 -22.29 -13.62 -53.73
C ILE A 72 -23.37 -14.24 -54.65
N PRO A 73 -24.27 -13.44 -55.26
CA PRO A 73 -25.26 -13.97 -56.18
C PRO A 73 -24.59 -14.73 -57.32
N LEU A 74 -25.06 -15.94 -57.59
CA LEU A 74 -24.55 -16.81 -58.66
C LEU A 74 -25.14 -16.42 -60.02
N ASP A 75 -24.99 -15.16 -60.44
CA ASP A 75 -25.60 -14.62 -61.68
C ASP A 75 -24.68 -13.66 -62.46
N GLU A 76 -23.36 -13.90 -62.48
CA GLU A 76 -22.51 -13.41 -63.57
C GLU A 76 -21.57 -14.53 -64.10
N PRO A 77 -21.42 -14.66 -65.45
CA PRO A 77 -20.57 -15.68 -66.05
C PRO A 77 -19.09 -15.31 -65.95
N SER A 78 -18.49 -15.57 -64.79
CA SER A 78 -17.04 -15.62 -64.62
C SER A 78 -16.42 -16.53 -65.70
N LYS A 79 -15.47 -16.00 -66.48
CA LYS A 79 -14.67 -16.78 -67.46
C LYS A 79 -13.77 -17.84 -66.80
N HIS A 80 -13.77 -17.96 -65.48
CA HIS A 80 -12.93 -18.86 -64.72
C HIS A 80 -13.77 -19.74 -63.80
N ARG A 81 -13.42 -21.03 -63.72
CA ARG A 81 -14.06 -21.99 -62.81
C ARG A 81 -13.66 -21.65 -61.37
N ILE A 82 -14.61 -21.14 -60.59
CA ILE A 82 -14.41 -20.83 -59.16
C ILE A 82 -14.82 -22.05 -58.35
N PHE A 83 -13.86 -22.63 -57.61
CA PHE A 83 -14.13 -23.65 -56.60
C PHE A 83 -14.08 -23.00 -55.22
N ARG A 84 -15.01 -23.38 -54.34
CA ARG A 84 -15.04 -22.92 -52.94
C ARG A 84 -14.99 -24.13 -52.00
N PRO A 85 -14.38 -24.02 -50.79
CA PRO A 85 -14.50 -25.04 -49.77
C PRO A 85 -15.98 -25.33 -49.46
N ALA A 86 -16.31 -26.60 -49.22
CA ALA A 86 -17.70 -27.01 -48.94
C ALA A 86 -18.26 -26.39 -47.64
N TYR A 87 -17.38 -26.08 -46.69
CA TYR A 87 -17.72 -25.48 -45.40
C TYR A 87 -17.04 -24.11 -45.24
N PRO A 88 -17.73 -23.08 -44.72
CA PRO A 88 -17.09 -21.84 -44.33
C PRO A 88 -16.14 -22.08 -43.14
N PRO A 89 -15.05 -21.30 -43.00
CA PRO A 89 -14.21 -21.37 -41.80
C PRO A 89 -15.02 -20.98 -40.55
N PRO A 90 -14.69 -21.55 -39.37
CA PRO A 90 -15.42 -21.28 -38.14
C PRO A 90 -15.33 -19.78 -37.78
N THR A 91 -16.44 -19.24 -37.25
CA THR A 91 -16.51 -17.85 -36.83
C THR A 91 -15.60 -17.58 -35.63
N LYS A 92 -15.21 -16.31 -35.42
CA LYS A 92 -14.36 -15.93 -34.27
C LYS A 92 -14.97 -16.28 -32.91
N THR A 93 -16.30 -16.28 -32.82
CA THR A 93 -17.04 -16.74 -31.64
C THR A 93 -16.93 -18.25 -31.50
N ALA A 94 -17.27 -19.03 -32.53
CA ALA A 94 -17.16 -20.49 -32.51
C ALA A 94 -15.75 -20.99 -32.16
N VAL A 95 -14.69 -20.33 -32.65
CA VAL A 95 -13.30 -20.66 -32.26
C VAL A 95 -13.04 -20.38 -30.77
N ARG A 96 -13.49 -19.22 -30.25
CA ARG A 96 -13.35 -18.89 -28.82
C ARG A 96 -14.15 -19.81 -27.92
N ASP A 97 -15.36 -20.18 -28.32
CA ASP A 97 -16.21 -21.12 -27.57
C ASP A 97 -15.67 -22.57 -27.65
N SER A 98 -15.03 -22.95 -28.76
CA SER A 98 -14.34 -24.24 -28.86
C SER A 98 -13.15 -24.34 -27.89
N PHE A 99 -12.46 -23.24 -27.58
CA PHE A 99 -11.43 -23.21 -26.52
C PHE A 99 -12.02 -23.34 -25.11
N ARG A 100 -13.30 -22.99 -24.89
CA ARG A 100 -13.98 -23.16 -23.59
C ARG A 100 -14.35 -24.63 -23.34
N ASN A 101 -14.72 -25.35 -24.40
CA ASN A 101 -15.16 -26.75 -24.32
C ASN A 101 -14.02 -27.76 -24.53
N GLY A 102 -13.01 -27.40 -25.32
CA GLY A 102 -11.76 -28.16 -25.45
C GLY A 102 -10.79 -27.86 -24.30
N LYS A 103 -9.84 -28.77 -24.04
CA LYS A 103 -8.76 -28.56 -23.04
C LYS A 103 -7.65 -27.61 -23.55
N ILE A 104 -8.03 -26.56 -24.28
CA ILE A 104 -7.11 -25.62 -24.95
C ILE A 104 -7.15 -24.28 -24.20
N PRO A 105 -6.02 -23.73 -23.73
CA PRO A 105 -6.03 -22.45 -23.00
C PRO A 105 -6.49 -21.29 -23.90
N GLU A 106 -7.27 -20.37 -23.33
CA GLU A 106 -7.76 -19.15 -23.99
C GLU A 106 -6.59 -18.25 -24.44
N VAL A 107 -5.54 -18.17 -23.60
CA VAL A 107 -4.31 -17.39 -23.85
C VAL A 107 -3.09 -18.22 -23.47
N VAL A 108 -2.18 -18.42 -24.42
CA VAL A 108 -0.84 -18.98 -24.14
C VAL A 108 0.08 -17.82 -23.74
N TYR A 109 0.26 -17.63 -22.44
CA TYR A 109 1.20 -16.63 -21.93
C TYR A 109 2.65 -17.04 -22.18
N ARG A 110 3.50 -16.03 -22.33
CA ARG A 110 4.91 -16.22 -22.63
C ARG A 110 5.68 -16.64 -21.37
N GLU A 111 6.44 -17.72 -21.47
CA GLU A 111 7.41 -18.13 -20.44
C GLU A 111 8.72 -17.32 -20.54
N PRO A 112 9.53 -17.23 -19.46
CA PRO A 112 10.88 -16.66 -19.52
C PRO A 112 11.75 -17.38 -20.57
N TYR A 113 12.59 -16.60 -21.26
CA TYR A 113 13.31 -17.05 -22.45
C TYR A 113 14.59 -16.24 -22.65
N TYR A 114 15.59 -16.84 -23.31
CA TYR A 114 16.82 -16.14 -23.71
C TYR A 114 16.62 -15.47 -25.06
N SER A 115 16.97 -14.18 -25.17
CA SER A 115 16.90 -13.47 -26.44
C SER A 115 18.09 -13.77 -27.36
N LYS A 116 19.24 -14.25 -26.84
CA LYS A 116 20.38 -14.69 -27.65
C LYS A 116 20.89 -16.05 -27.18
N GLY A 117 21.35 -16.86 -28.12
CA GLY A 117 21.81 -18.23 -27.82
C GLY A 117 23.07 -18.30 -26.96
N ARG A 118 23.93 -17.28 -27.03
CA ARG A 118 25.17 -17.19 -26.23
C ARG A 118 24.92 -16.96 -24.73
N ASP A 119 23.69 -16.58 -24.35
CA ASP A 119 23.31 -16.26 -22.97
C ASP A 119 22.74 -17.49 -22.25
N VAL A 120 22.53 -18.59 -22.98
CA VAL A 120 22.05 -19.87 -22.44
C VAL A 120 23.22 -20.53 -21.70
N PRO A 121 23.06 -20.89 -20.41
CA PRO A 121 24.08 -21.67 -19.72
C PRO A 121 24.19 -23.07 -20.33
N ASP A 122 25.43 -23.59 -20.45
CA ASP A 122 25.72 -24.93 -21.00
C ASP A 122 24.98 -26.04 -20.25
N LYS A 123 24.71 -25.83 -18.96
CA LYS A 123 23.93 -26.72 -18.11
C LYS A 123 22.59 -26.05 -17.77
N PRO A 124 21.46 -26.79 -17.85
CA PRO A 124 20.17 -26.29 -17.40
C PRO A 124 20.23 -26.00 -15.90
N PHE A 125 19.60 -24.91 -15.47
CA PHE A 125 19.63 -24.52 -14.06
C PHE A 125 18.76 -25.47 -13.24
N GLU A 126 19.32 -26.08 -12.20
CA GLU A 126 18.60 -26.96 -11.29
C GLU A 126 18.53 -26.33 -9.90
N TYR A 127 17.33 -26.30 -9.32
CA TYR A 127 17.10 -25.78 -7.98
C TYR A 127 15.99 -26.57 -7.28
N ALA A 128 16.28 -27.06 -6.07
CA ALA A 128 15.38 -27.90 -5.27
C ALA A 128 14.75 -29.07 -6.06
N GLY A 129 15.57 -29.77 -6.87
CA GLY A 129 15.13 -30.90 -7.70
C GLY A 129 14.22 -30.53 -8.88
N ARG A 130 14.10 -29.23 -9.22
CA ARG A 130 13.42 -28.75 -10.42
C ARG A 130 14.43 -28.23 -11.43
N GLN A 131 14.32 -28.75 -12.66
CA GLN A 131 15.16 -28.35 -13.79
C GLN A 131 14.47 -27.26 -14.62
N TYR A 132 15.11 -26.10 -14.75
CA TYR A 132 14.64 -24.96 -15.53
C TYR A 132 15.42 -24.89 -16.84
N LYS A 133 14.71 -25.10 -17.96
CA LYS A 133 15.25 -25.03 -19.32
C LYS A 133 14.48 -24.01 -20.15
N PHE A 134 14.87 -22.75 -20.05
CA PHE A 134 14.29 -21.67 -20.84
C PHE A 134 14.72 -21.78 -22.32
N GLN A 135 13.80 -21.47 -23.24
CA GLN A 135 14.07 -21.55 -24.67
C GLN A 135 14.80 -20.30 -25.19
N VAL A 136 15.53 -20.41 -26.29
CA VAL A 136 16.03 -19.23 -27.02
C VAL A 136 15.00 -18.80 -28.04
N GLN A 137 14.67 -17.51 -28.09
CA GLN A 137 13.91 -16.95 -29.20
C GLN A 137 14.83 -16.75 -30.41
N GLY A 138 14.88 -17.74 -31.29
CA GLY A 138 15.63 -17.68 -32.55
C GLY A 138 15.13 -18.70 -33.55
N VAL A 139 15.31 -18.43 -34.85
CA VAL A 139 14.77 -19.27 -35.94
C VAL A 139 15.21 -20.73 -35.83
N GLY A 140 16.47 -20.98 -35.45
CA GLY A 140 17.01 -22.33 -35.28
C GLY A 140 16.42 -23.16 -34.13
N ASN A 141 15.64 -22.55 -33.23
CA ASN A 141 14.97 -23.24 -32.12
C ASN A 141 13.44 -23.28 -32.26
N LEU A 142 12.88 -22.75 -33.35
CA LEU A 142 11.47 -22.95 -33.68
C LEU A 142 11.27 -24.37 -34.20
N LYS A 143 10.19 -25.03 -33.78
CA LYS A 143 9.80 -26.31 -34.39
C LYS A 143 9.37 -26.06 -35.84
N GLU A 144 9.81 -26.93 -36.73
CA GLU A 144 9.33 -26.94 -38.11
C GLU A 144 7.81 -27.17 -38.16
N PHE A 145 7.12 -26.51 -39.08
CA PHE A 145 5.67 -26.57 -39.17
C PHE A 145 5.23 -27.92 -39.74
N TRP A 146 4.57 -28.74 -38.91
CA TRP A 146 4.10 -30.06 -39.30
C TRP A 146 2.68 -30.00 -39.90
N THR A 147 2.49 -30.60 -41.08
CA THR A 147 1.30 -30.44 -41.94
C THR A 147 0.22 -31.50 -41.75
N GLY A 148 0.38 -32.45 -40.83
CA GLY A 148 -0.69 -33.40 -40.48
C GLY A 148 -0.79 -34.67 -41.32
N MET A 149 0.05 -34.87 -42.35
CA MET A 149 -0.03 -36.05 -43.20
C MET A 149 0.50 -37.31 -42.49
N ILE A 150 -0.44 -38.14 -42.02
CA ILE A 150 -0.19 -39.51 -41.57
C ILE A 150 0.12 -40.35 -42.82
N GLY A 151 1.39 -40.69 -43.03
CA GLY A 151 1.81 -41.38 -44.25
C GLY A 151 3.32 -41.49 -44.47
N GLU A 152 4.13 -40.66 -43.80
CA GLU A 152 5.58 -40.86 -43.71
C GLU A 152 6.05 -40.70 -42.27
N LYS A 153 6.82 -41.69 -41.78
CA LYS A 153 7.57 -41.53 -40.53
C LYS A 153 8.54 -40.37 -40.75
N GLY A 154 8.38 -39.28 -40.00
CA GLY A 154 9.19 -38.06 -40.03
C GLY A 154 10.66 -38.22 -39.61
N LYS A 155 11.33 -39.28 -40.04
CA LYS A 155 12.75 -39.21 -40.38
C LYS A 155 12.87 -38.41 -41.68
N VAL A 156 12.86 -37.09 -41.59
CA VAL A 156 13.78 -36.33 -42.44
C VAL A 156 15.17 -36.73 -41.99
N GLY A 157 15.68 -37.81 -42.59
CA GLY A 157 17.00 -38.30 -42.30
C GLY A 157 18.01 -37.28 -42.81
N MET A 158 18.60 -36.50 -41.89
CA MET A 158 19.90 -35.86 -42.12
C MET A 158 21.06 -36.88 -42.23
N SER A 159 20.78 -38.14 -42.57
CA SER A 159 21.73 -39.07 -43.20
C SER A 159 21.76 -38.93 -44.72
N GLY A 160 20.83 -38.16 -45.30
CA GLY A 160 21.02 -37.53 -46.60
C GLY A 160 21.61 -36.14 -46.37
N THR A 161 22.94 -36.03 -46.41
CA THR A 161 23.57 -34.76 -46.78
C THR A 161 23.09 -34.41 -48.19
N ARG A 162 22.01 -33.62 -48.29
CA ARG A 162 21.90 -32.67 -49.40
C ARG A 162 23.03 -31.67 -49.22
N GLU A 163 24.21 -32.07 -49.69
CA GLU A 163 25.22 -31.12 -50.15
C GLU A 163 24.47 -30.06 -50.96
N ARG A 164 24.66 -28.79 -50.59
CA ARG A 164 24.03 -27.69 -51.31
C ARG A 164 24.44 -27.82 -52.77
N LEU A 165 23.49 -28.13 -53.66
CA LEU A 165 23.72 -28.12 -55.10
C LEU A 165 24.35 -26.77 -55.46
N PRO A 166 25.64 -26.71 -55.82
CA PRO A 166 26.29 -25.44 -56.09
C PRO A 166 25.94 -25.05 -57.52
N GLY A 167 24.84 -24.30 -57.73
CA GLY A 167 24.54 -23.81 -59.08
C GLY A 167 23.23 -23.05 -59.37
N SER A 168 22.13 -23.24 -58.63
CA SER A 168 20.81 -22.68 -59.06
C SER A 168 20.34 -21.41 -58.36
N ILE A 169 20.97 -20.96 -57.27
CA ILE A 169 20.64 -19.69 -56.61
C ILE A 169 21.60 -18.61 -57.12
N ARG A 170 21.11 -17.76 -58.03
CA ARG A 170 21.90 -16.64 -58.60
C ARG A 170 21.68 -15.32 -57.87
N ASP A 171 20.46 -15.08 -57.37
CA ASP A 171 20.07 -13.83 -56.74
C ASP A 171 19.73 -14.02 -55.27
N TRP A 172 20.13 -13.06 -54.44
CA TRP A 172 19.86 -13.01 -53.01
C TRP A 172 19.19 -11.69 -52.63
N THR A 173 18.21 -11.72 -51.74
CA THR A 173 17.55 -10.52 -51.21
C THR A 173 17.58 -10.53 -49.68
N LEU A 174 17.65 -9.33 -49.07
CA LEU A 174 17.62 -9.17 -47.63
C LEU A 174 16.22 -9.47 -47.09
N ALA A 175 16.06 -10.57 -46.36
CA ALA A 175 14.80 -10.96 -45.72
C ALA A 175 14.38 -10.02 -44.56
N GLN A 176 15.30 -9.21 -44.02
CA GLN A 176 14.97 -8.20 -43.02
C GLN A 176 14.40 -6.94 -43.67
N VAL A 177 13.13 -6.65 -43.41
CA VAL A 177 12.47 -5.44 -43.90
C VAL A 177 13.02 -4.21 -43.17
N PRO A 178 13.49 -3.16 -43.87
CA PRO A 178 13.98 -1.94 -43.24
C PRO A 178 12.86 -1.16 -42.52
N PRO A 179 13.19 -0.27 -41.55
CA PRO A 179 12.19 0.56 -40.88
C PRO A 179 11.36 1.38 -41.86
N SER A 180 10.03 1.40 -41.70
CA SER A 180 9.16 2.17 -42.58
C SER A 180 9.37 3.68 -42.44
N ARG A 181 9.26 4.43 -43.54
CA ARG A 181 9.35 5.90 -43.54
C ARG A 181 8.41 6.53 -42.51
N LYS A 182 7.20 5.99 -42.35
CA LYS A 182 6.23 6.45 -41.33
C LYS A 182 6.82 6.35 -39.92
N ARG A 183 7.38 5.19 -39.55
CA ARG A 183 8.00 4.97 -38.23
C ARG A 183 9.20 5.90 -37.98
N VAL A 184 10.02 6.14 -39.01
CA VAL A 184 11.14 7.08 -38.93
C VAL A 184 10.64 8.53 -38.75
N MET A 185 9.61 8.94 -39.48
CA MET A 185 9.02 10.28 -39.34
C MET A 185 8.34 10.49 -37.98
N GLU A 186 7.68 9.47 -37.43
CA GLU A 186 7.13 9.47 -36.07
C GLU A 186 8.23 9.59 -35.01
N TRP A 187 9.32 8.82 -35.16
CA TRP A 187 10.51 8.91 -34.30
C TRP A 187 11.15 10.31 -34.36
N VAL A 188 11.38 10.86 -35.55
CA VAL A 188 11.92 12.23 -35.73
C VAL A 188 11.01 13.29 -35.10
N LYS A 189 9.68 13.18 -35.26
CA LYS A 189 8.73 14.11 -34.63
C LYS A 189 8.82 14.05 -33.10
N ALA A 190 8.87 12.85 -32.52
CA ALA A 190 9.02 12.69 -31.07
C ALA A 190 10.34 13.29 -30.55
N HIS A 191 11.46 13.06 -31.22
CA HIS A 191 12.76 13.56 -30.77
C HIS A 191 12.91 15.09 -30.97
N ARG A 192 12.28 15.66 -32.01
CA ARG A 192 12.22 17.12 -32.19
C ARG A 192 11.36 17.82 -31.13
N ALA A 193 10.30 17.18 -30.64
CA ALA A 193 9.49 17.72 -29.55
C ALA A 193 10.33 17.84 -28.27
N VAL A 194 11.01 16.76 -27.87
CA VAL A 194 11.91 16.74 -26.69
C VAL A 194 12.97 17.85 -26.78
N SER A 195 13.61 18.02 -27.95
CA SER A 195 14.65 19.07 -28.14
C SER A 195 14.13 20.52 -28.12
N ASN A 196 12.81 20.72 -28.22
CA ASN A 196 12.19 22.05 -28.11
C ASN A 196 11.69 22.33 -26.69
N ASP A 197 11.22 21.32 -25.96
CA ASP A 197 10.82 21.48 -24.55
C ASP A 197 12.04 21.82 -23.67
N GLU A 198 13.19 21.17 -23.87
CA GLU A 198 14.45 21.50 -23.15
C GLU A 198 14.93 22.94 -23.40
N LYS A 199 14.55 23.57 -24.52
CA LYS A 199 14.87 24.97 -24.81
C LYS A 199 13.89 25.98 -24.21
N ASN A 200 12.66 25.56 -23.92
CA ASN A 200 11.64 26.44 -23.32
C ASN A 200 11.73 26.51 -21.78
N GLU A 201 12.41 25.58 -21.11
CA GLU A 201 12.62 25.65 -19.65
C GLU A 201 13.78 26.60 -19.23
N GLN A 202 14.54 27.16 -20.18
CA GLN A 202 15.62 28.13 -19.91
C GLN A 202 15.23 29.57 -20.27
N GLY A 203 14.08 30.03 -19.75
CA GLY A 203 13.66 31.42 -19.81
C GLY A 203 14.33 32.30 -18.75
N ALA A 204 15.50 32.86 -19.07
CA ALA A 204 16.14 33.97 -18.33
C ALA A 204 16.69 34.99 -19.34
N PRO A 205 16.69 36.31 -19.03
CA PRO A 205 16.70 37.36 -20.05
C PRO A 205 18.04 37.56 -20.75
N ASP A 206 17.96 38.07 -21.99
CA ASP A 206 19.09 38.35 -22.87
C ASP A 206 20.19 39.21 -22.24
N GLY A 207 21.45 38.87 -22.54
CA GLY A 207 22.53 39.88 -22.49
C GLY A 207 23.90 39.51 -21.91
N VAL A 208 24.48 38.33 -22.20
CA VAL A 208 25.94 38.15 -22.09
C VAL A 208 26.48 37.39 -23.30
N LYS A 209 27.55 37.93 -23.92
CA LYS A 209 28.22 37.32 -25.08
C LYS A 209 28.95 36.02 -24.68
N ALA A 210 28.83 34.99 -25.50
CA ALA A 210 29.51 33.71 -25.32
C ALA A 210 31.06 33.86 -25.36
N PRO A 211 31.76 32.99 -24.62
CA PRO A 211 32.95 32.38 -25.23
C PRO A 211 33.07 30.86 -25.02
N MET A 212 33.78 30.27 -25.99
CA MET A 212 34.52 29.00 -25.97
C MET A 212 33.79 27.65 -25.90
N HIS A 213 34.08 26.86 -26.94
CA HIS A 213 33.84 25.43 -27.10
C HIS A 213 34.01 24.60 -25.83
N GLN A 214 32.94 23.90 -25.45
CA GLN A 214 33.06 22.61 -24.79
C GLN A 214 32.93 21.50 -25.84
N ARG A 215 33.82 20.50 -25.77
CA ARG A 215 33.82 19.34 -26.67
C ARG A 215 32.56 18.49 -26.43
N PRO A 216 32.02 17.80 -27.44
CA PRO A 216 30.89 16.90 -27.23
C PRO A 216 31.31 15.76 -26.29
N ILE A 217 30.62 15.67 -25.15
CA ILE A 217 30.76 14.56 -24.18
C ILE A 217 30.21 13.30 -24.87
N GLN A 218 31.10 12.40 -25.27
CA GLN A 218 30.73 11.22 -26.07
C GLN A 218 30.31 9.99 -25.25
N ASP A 219 30.35 10.07 -23.92
CA ASP A 219 29.91 9.02 -23.00
C ASP A 219 28.52 9.28 -22.42
N ILE A 220 27.50 9.26 -23.29
CA ILE A 220 26.10 9.18 -22.85
C ILE A 220 25.71 7.69 -22.76
N SER A 221 25.39 7.23 -21.56
CA SER A 221 24.95 5.86 -21.30
C SER A 221 23.73 5.49 -22.17
N GLN A 222 23.78 4.36 -22.88
CA GLN A 222 22.72 3.88 -23.79
C GLN A 222 21.42 3.42 -23.10
N VAL A 223 21.16 3.86 -21.87
CA VAL A 223 19.98 3.50 -21.08
C VAL A 223 18.93 4.60 -21.15
N GLU A 224 18.35 4.78 -22.34
CA GLU A 224 17.05 5.45 -22.49
C GLU A 224 15.95 4.58 -21.86
N ALA A 225 15.81 4.69 -20.54
CA ALA A 225 14.58 4.35 -19.86
C ALA A 225 13.59 5.54 -20.02
N PRO A 226 12.26 5.30 -20.03
CA PRO A 226 11.31 6.41 -19.95
C PRO A 226 11.62 7.23 -18.71
N THR A 227 11.72 8.56 -18.87
CA THR A 227 12.00 9.51 -17.80
C THR A 227 11.12 9.17 -16.59
N PRO A 228 11.70 8.89 -15.41
CA PRO A 228 10.88 8.60 -14.25
C PRO A 228 9.97 9.81 -14.02
N LYS A 229 8.67 9.58 -13.81
CA LYS A 229 7.66 10.63 -13.50
C LYS A 229 8.01 11.47 -12.24
N ASN A 230 9.13 11.17 -11.60
CA ASN A 230 9.68 11.78 -10.41
C ASN A 230 11.22 11.67 -10.50
N PRO A 231 11.96 12.74 -10.86
CA PRO A 231 13.42 12.68 -11.06
C PRO A 231 14.22 12.33 -9.80
N HIS A 232 13.61 12.46 -8.62
CA HIS A 232 14.24 12.12 -7.34
C HIS A 232 13.70 10.83 -6.71
N GLY A 233 12.69 10.19 -7.31
CA GLY A 233 12.09 8.95 -6.81
C GLY A 233 11.43 9.08 -5.43
N PHE A 234 10.81 10.23 -5.12
CA PHE A 234 10.06 10.39 -3.87
C PHE A 234 8.98 9.29 -3.74
N LYS A 235 9.05 8.50 -2.65
CA LYS A 235 8.06 7.46 -2.32
C LYS A 235 6.73 8.05 -1.79
N PHE A 236 6.75 9.32 -1.37
CA PHE A 236 5.62 10.07 -0.86
C PHE A 236 5.30 11.19 -1.84
N THR A 237 4.01 11.46 -2.06
CA THR A 237 3.54 12.56 -2.90
C THR A 237 3.23 13.74 -2.00
N GLN A 238 3.64 14.96 -2.38
CA GLN A 238 3.13 16.19 -1.77
C GLN A 238 1.60 16.17 -1.76
N VAL A 239 1.00 16.56 -0.63
CA VAL A 239 -0.45 16.79 -0.59
C VAL A 239 -0.71 18.04 -1.45
N PRO A 240 -1.59 17.99 -2.47
CA PRO A 240 -1.83 19.15 -3.30
C PRO A 240 -2.47 20.25 -2.46
N LYS A 241 -1.77 21.40 -2.33
CA LYS A 241 -2.24 22.58 -1.60
C LYS A 241 -3.71 22.86 -1.92
N ALA A 242 -4.56 22.72 -0.91
CA ALA A 242 -5.96 23.13 -0.96
C ALA A 242 -6.08 24.57 -0.41
N PRO A 243 -7.05 25.38 -0.88
CA PRO A 243 -7.37 26.65 -0.23
C PRO A 243 -7.75 26.39 1.23
N SER A 244 -7.15 27.17 2.13
CA SER A 244 -7.30 27.03 3.58
C SER A 244 -8.66 27.51 4.06
N VAL A 245 -9.57 26.58 4.35
CA VAL A 245 -10.86 26.84 5.01
C VAL A 245 -11.10 25.88 6.19
N GLU A 246 -10.08 25.14 6.63
CA GLU A 246 -10.09 24.46 7.92
C GLU A 246 -9.70 25.48 9.00
N LYS A 247 -10.62 25.72 9.95
CA LYS A 247 -10.28 26.40 11.22
C LYS A 247 -9.69 25.37 12.17
N TYR A 248 -8.37 25.39 12.33
CA TYR A 248 -7.65 24.70 13.39
C TYR A 248 -7.98 25.37 14.72
N PHE A 249 -8.73 24.67 15.58
CA PHE A 249 -9.06 25.13 16.93
C PHE A 249 -7.90 25.00 17.94
N LEU A 250 -6.69 24.66 17.46
CA LEU A 250 -5.50 24.41 18.28
C LEU A 250 -4.37 25.31 17.82
N THR A 251 -3.73 25.99 18.76
CA THR A 251 -2.61 26.90 18.52
C THR A 251 -1.28 26.19 18.71
N LEU A 252 -0.34 26.37 17.77
CA LEU A 252 0.95 25.69 17.76
C LEU A 252 2.09 26.71 17.87
N LEU A 253 2.99 26.56 18.83
CA LEU A 253 4.23 27.32 18.92
C LEU A 253 5.43 26.39 18.74
N SER A 254 6.13 26.50 17.62
CA SER A 254 7.44 25.87 17.47
C SER A 254 8.56 26.77 17.97
N ALA A 255 9.55 26.20 18.66
CA ALA A 255 10.78 26.88 19.04
C ALA A 255 12.02 26.04 18.69
N GLU A 256 13.13 26.71 18.40
CA GLU A 256 14.47 26.11 18.24
C GLU A 256 15.50 27.06 18.87
N VAL A 257 16.61 26.51 19.37
CA VAL A 257 17.61 27.26 20.15
C VAL A 257 18.99 27.23 19.50
N HIS A 258 19.68 28.38 19.53
CA HIS A 258 21.10 28.48 19.23
C HIS A 258 21.89 28.75 20.51
N ALA A 259 22.71 27.77 20.89
CA ALA A 259 23.73 27.89 21.93
C ALA A 259 25.12 27.76 21.29
N ARG A 260 26.11 28.42 21.90
CA ARG A 260 27.50 28.48 21.41
C ARG A 260 28.21 27.14 21.65
N SER A 261 28.64 26.43 20.62
CA SER A 261 29.33 25.15 20.79
C SER A 261 30.85 25.28 20.98
N ARG A 262 31.43 24.53 21.93
CA ARG A 262 32.88 24.37 22.11
C ARG A 262 33.51 23.55 20.96
N GLY A 263 33.86 24.23 19.87
CA GLY A 263 34.56 23.63 18.73
C GLY A 263 33.70 22.59 18.01
N LYS A 264 34.15 21.32 17.97
CA LYS A 264 33.43 20.21 17.33
C LYS A 264 32.39 19.51 18.24
N LEU A 265 32.33 19.88 19.51
CA LEU A 265 31.38 19.30 20.46
C LEU A 265 29.94 19.76 20.13
N LEU A 266 28.96 18.97 20.57
CA LEU A 266 27.57 19.44 20.61
C LEU A 266 27.40 20.41 21.78
N PRO A 267 26.49 21.41 21.69
CA PRO A 267 26.19 22.28 22.82
C PRO A 267 25.71 21.49 24.03
N ASP A 268 26.20 21.89 25.19
CA ASP A 268 25.97 21.26 26.49
C ASP A 268 25.16 22.21 27.38
N PRO A 269 23.99 21.81 27.91
CA PRO A 269 23.17 22.70 28.74
C PRO A 269 23.88 23.23 29.99
N GLU A 270 24.85 22.51 30.55
CA GLU A 270 25.56 22.97 31.75
C GLU A 270 26.53 24.12 31.44
N GLN A 271 27.26 24.03 30.33
CA GLN A 271 28.44 24.87 30.07
C GLN A 271 28.23 25.91 28.95
N ASP A 272 27.40 25.60 27.95
CA ASP A 272 27.27 26.40 26.73
C ASP A 272 26.04 27.32 26.82
N PRO A 273 26.19 28.66 26.76
CA PRO A 273 25.07 29.58 26.93
C PRO A 273 24.21 29.74 25.67
N ILE A 274 22.93 30.01 25.88
CA ILE A 274 21.94 30.32 24.84
C ILE A 274 22.17 31.74 24.31
N CYS A 275 22.41 31.85 23.02
CA CYS A 275 22.61 33.13 22.35
C CYS A 275 21.33 33.67 21.70
N ALA A 276 20.44 32.77 21.24
CA ALA A 276 19.16 33.13 20.64
C ALA A 276 18.15 31.98 20.69
N VAL A 277 16.87 32.32 20.85
CA VAL A 277 15.72 31.42 20.63
C VAL A 277 14.90 31.94 19.47
N PHE A 278 14.58 31.04 18.54
CA PHE A 278 13.76 31.31 17.37
C PHE A 278 12.40 30.67 17.59
N TYR A 279 11.32 31.33 17.14
CA TYR A 279 9.97 30.80 17.28
C TYR A 279 9.09 31.04 16.06
N SER A 280 8.14 30.15 15.87
CA SER A 280 7.06 30.25 14.87
C SER A 280 5.75 29.86 15.54
N LEU A 281 4.81 30.79 15.61
CA LEU A 281 3.46 30.61 16.12
C LEU A 281 2.50 30.47 14.93
N PHE A 282 1.69 29.42 14.95
CA PHE A 282 0.56 29.24 14.05
C PHE A 282 -0.75 29.45 14.83
N SER A 283 -1.60 30.33 14.32
CA SER A 283 -2.92 30.61 14.91
C SER A 283 -3.91 31.09 13.85
N ASP A 284 -5.08 30.45 13.84
CA ASP A 284 -6.21 30.76 12.97
C ASP A 284 -7.00 32.02 13.40
N MET A 285 -6.58 32.66 14.49
CA MET A 285 -7.16 33.91 14.97
C MET A 285 -6.60 35.08 14.15
N GLU A 286 -7.24 35.34 13.01
CA GLU A 286 -6.91 36.46 12.11
C GLU A 286 -6.77 37.79 12.88
N GLY A 287 -5.73 38.56 12.52
CA GLY A 287 -5.51 39.92 13.05
C GLY A 287 -4.81 40.04 14.40
N ARG A 288 -4.70 38.98 15.23
CA ARG A 288 -4.06 39.11 16.56
C ARG A 288 -2.54 39.30 16.52
N TYR A 289 -1.86 38.67 15.56
CA TYR A 289 -0.40 38.74 15.40
C TYR A 289 -0.01 39.01 13.95
N ARG A 290 1.14 39.67 13.75
CA ARG A 290 1.68 39.98 12.41
C ARG A 290 2.04 38.69 11.68
N GLN A 291 1.36 38.40 10.58
CA GLN A 291 1.73 37.28 9.70
C GLN A 291 2.99 37.63 8.90
N ASN A 292 4.01 36.78 8.97
CA ASN A 292 5.33 37.00 8.38
C ASN A 292 6.14 35.70 8.14
N GLY A 293 5.52 34.52 8.23
CA GLY A 293 6.14 33.24 7.87
C GLY A 293 5.98 32.85 6.40
N HIS A 294 6.47 31.66 6.04
CA HIS A 294 6.39 31.06 4.70
C HIS A 294 4.97 30.78 4.20
N LEU A 295 4.01 30.69 5.12
CA LEU A 295 2.60 30.38 4.88
C LEU A 295 1.73 31.43 5.60
N PRO A 296 0.50 31.68 5.13
CA PRO A 296 -0.46 32.56 5.84
C PRO A 296 -0.84 31.96 7.20
N GLY A 297 -1.13 32.81 8.18
CA GLY A 297 -1.42 32.40 9.57
C GLY A 297 -0.19 32.18 10.46
N TYR A 298 1.03 32.33 9.95
CA TYR A 298 2.27 32.12 10.70
C TYR A 298 2.92 33.42 11.15
N HIS A 299 3.22 33.49 12.46
CA HIS A 299 3.91 34.58 13.13
C HIS A 299 5.28 34.13 13.64
N VAL A 300 6.34 34.67 13.07
CA VAL A 300 7.73 34.22 13.24
C VAL A 300 8.56 35.33 13.87
N GLY A 301 9.36 34.97 14.86
CA GLY A 301 10.23 35.89 15.57
C GLY A 301 11.45 35.23 16.22
N MET A 302 12.26 36.04 16.88
CA MET A 302 13.44 35.62 17.62
C MET A 302 13.64 36.47 18.88
N ILE A 303 14.16 35.85 19.93
CA ILE A 303 14.66 36.50 21.14
C ILE A 303 16.18 36.33 21.12
N VAL A 304 16.93 37.42 21.22
CA VAL A 304 18.39 37.44 21.03
C VAL A 304 19.07 38.14 22.20
N VAL A 305 20.07 37.50 22.80
CA VAL A 305 20.95 38.15 23.78
C VAL A 305 21.80 39.18 23.04
N ASP A 306 21.69 40.45 23.43
CA ASP A 306 22.31 41.58 22.77
C ASP A 306 23.79 41.69 23.17
N ASP A 307 24.66 41.72 22.16
CA ASP A 307 26.12 41.60 22.30
C ASP A 307 26.85 42.73 21.55
N ASP A 308 26.26 43.93 21.52
CA ASP A 308 26.64 45.14 20.75
C ASP A 308 26.71 44.96 19.21
N LYS A 309 26.64 43.73 18.70
CA LYS A 309 26.78 43.37 17.29
C LYS A 309 25.49 43.59 16.47
N SER A 310 24.96 44.80 16.52
CA SER A 310 24.11 45.45 15.48
C SER A 310 23.26 44.50 14.61
N LEU A 311 22.30 43.77 15.21
CA LEU A 311 21.47 42.79 14.49
C LEU A 311 20.74 43.39 13.27
N HIS A 312 20.40 44.69 13.35
CA HIS A 312 19.78 45.48 12.29
C HIS A 312 20.60 45.53 10.99
N LYS A 313 21.92 45.28 11.05
CA LYS A 313 22.80 45.24 9.88
C LYS A 313 22.84 43.87 9.18
N THR A 314 22.22 42.83 9.74
CA THR A 314 22.26 41.47 9.16
C THR A 314 21.45 41.31 7.86
N GLY A 315 20.66 42.33 7.46
CA GLY A 315 19.81 42.30 6.27
C GLY A 315 18.52 41.47 6.43
N ILE A 316 18.34 40.80 7.57
CA ILE A 316 17.12 40.04 7.88
C ILE A 316 16.05 41.02 8.36
N SER A 317 15.00 41.15 7.56
CA SER A 317 13.85 42.03 7.81
C SER A 317 12.54 41.24 7.76
N GLY A 318 11.44 41.83 8.23
CA GLY A 318 10.10 41.21 8.26
C GLY A 318 9.78 40.38 9.53
N TYR A 319 10.80 39.88 10.24
CA TYR A 319 10.64 39.11 11.47
C TYR A 319 10.55 39.98 12.73
N VAL A 320 9.88 39.48 13.77
CA VAL A 320 9.90 40.11 15.11
C VAL A 320 11.22 39.79 15.80
N VAL A 321 11.83 40.80 16.43
CA VAL A 321 13.09 40.67 17.14
C VAL A 321 12.93 41.29 18.52
N ASP A 322 13.00 40.46 19.54
CA ASP A 322 13.08 40.85 20.93
C ASP A 322 14.58 40.82 21.35
N ARG A 323 15.14 41.95 21.79
CA ARG A 323 16.54 42.03 22.27
C ARG A 323 16.55 42.12 23.79
N VAL A 324 17.46 41.39 24.41
CA VAL A 324 17.57 41.25 25.87
C VAL A 324 19.04 41.26 26.30
N PRO A 325 19.41 41.83 27.46
CA PRO A 325 20.82 41.96 27.83
C PRO A 325 21.43 40.67 28.38
N THR A 326 20.64 39.75 28.95
CA THR A 326 21.16 38.48 29.52
C THR A 326 20.41 37.24 29.01
N GLU A 327 21.00 36.07 29.22
CA GLU A 327 20.37 34.76 28.99
C GLU A 327 19.14 34.53 29.91
N LEU A 328 19.17 35.05 31.14
CA LEU A 328 18.02 34.97 32.05
C LEU A 328 16.84 35.80 31.53
N ASP A 329 17.11 37.03 31.06
CA ASP A 329 16.09 37.88 30.44
C ASP A 329 15.49 37.24 29.17
N LEU A 330 16.30 36.49 28.40
CA LEU A 330 15.82 35.71 27.26
C LEU A 330 14.79 34.66 27.69
N ILE A 331 15.06 33.94 28.77
CA ILE A 331 14.14 32.92 29.32
C ILE A 331 12.87 33.60 29.87
N GLN A 332 12.99 34.74 30.56
CA GLN A 332 11.84 35.50 31.06
C GLN A 332 10.95 36.03 29.92
N VAL A 333 11.53 36.61 28.88
CA VAL A 333 10.78 37.06 27.69
C VAL A 333 10.14 35.87 26.98
N LEU A 334 10.79 34.71 26.90
CA LEU A 334 10.18 33.49 26.35
C LEU A 334 8.94 33.07 27.17
N ILE A 335 9.02 33.05 28.50
CA ILE A 335 7.87 32.75 29.39
C ILE A 335 6.74 33.76 29.15
N GLN A 336 7.05 35.05 29.07
CA GLN A 336 6.06 36.11 28.78
C GLN A 336 5.40 35.91 27.40
N LYS A 337 6.17 35.58 26.35
CA LYS A 337 5.64 35.28 25.01
C LYS A 337 4.73 34.06 25.03
N VAL A 338 5.11 32.97 25.70
CA VAL A 338 4.26 31.77 25.81
C VAL A 338 2.97 32.07 26.58
N ARG A 339 3.02 32.86 27.65
CA ARG A 339 1.81 33.30 28.38
C ARG A 339 0.92 34.23 27.54
N ALA A 340 1.50 35.14 26.76
CA ALA A 340 0.76 36.06 25.90
C ALA A 340 0.14 35.41 24.66
N PHE A 341 0.85 34.45 24.04
CA PHE A 341 0.39 33.68 22.89
C PHE A 341 -0.61 32.58 23.30
N ASP A 342 -0.45 32.03 24.51
CA ASP A 342 -1.18 30.91 25.09
C ASP A 342 -1.31 29.66 24.18
N PRO A 343 -0.20 29.11 23.62
CA PRO A 343 -0.25 27.99 22.69
C PRO A 343 -0.70 26.69 23.35
N ASP A 344 -1.56 25.93 22.66
CA ASP A 344 -2.00 24.60 23.09
C ASP A 344 -0.89 23.54 22.94
N LEU A 345 -0.10 23.65 21.86
CA LEU A 345 1.00 22.74 21.58
C LEU A 345 2.35 23.48 21.48
N LEU A 346 3.34 22.95 22.18
CA LEU A 346 4.74 23.37 22.15
C LEU A 346 5.54 22.38 21.28
N VAL A 347 6.10 22.86 20.17
CA VAL A 347 6.61 22.01 19.08
C VAL A 347 8.12 22.21 18.89
N GLY A 348 8.86 21.15 18.57
CA GLY A 348 10.25 21.24 18.12
C GLY A 348 10.67 19.98 17.38
N TYR A 349 11.74 20.04 16.58
CA TYR A 349 12.08 18.87 15.75
C TYR A 349 12.49 17.67 16.60
N GLU A 350 13.46 17.90 17.48
CA GLU A 350 13.82 17.09 18.64
C GLU A 350 13.71 18.00 19.86
N ILE A 351 12.98 17.58 20.88
CA ILE A 351 12.66 18.37 22.07
C ILE A 351 13.30 17.82 23.34
N HIS A 352 14.03 16.69 23.28
CA HIS A 352 14.69 16.13 24.47
C HIS A 352 16.10 16.67 24.66
N SER A 353 16.97 16.57 23.66
CA SER A 353 18.36 17.07 23.72
C SER A 353 18.57 18.40 22.98
N ALA A 354 17.51 18.97 22.43
CA ALA A 354 17.52 20.22 21.67
C ALA A 354 16.19 20.97 21.89
N SER A 355 16.04 22.15 21.27
CA SER A 355 14.82 22.96 21.36
C SER A 355 14.40 23.17 22.84
N TRP A 356 13.19 22.77 23.21
CA TRP A 356 12.62 22.89 24.55
C TRP A 356 13.44 22.18 25.64
N GLY A 357 13.94 20.98 25.39
CA GLY A 357 14.69 20.20 26.40
C GLY A 357 15.97 20.92 26.82
N TYR A 358 16.71 21.45 25.85
CA TYR A 358 17.91 22.26 26.10
C TYR A 358 17.58 23.53 26.91
N LEU A 359 16.47 24.21 26.60
CA LEU A 359 15.97 25.37 27.37
C LEU A 359 15.62 25.00 28.82
N ILE A 360 14.98 23.86 29.04
CA ILE A 360 14.54 23.38 30.36
C ILE A 360 15.74 22.93 31.20
N GLU A 361 16.67 22.17 30.62
CA GLU A 361 17.89 21.73 31.31
C GLU A 361 18.80 22.92 31.64
N ARG A 362 18.97 23.89 30.72
CA ARG A 362 19.72 25.13 30.96
C ARG A 362 19.11 25.97 32.09
N ALA A 363 17.78 26.14 32.09
CA ALA A 363 17.06 26.89 33.12
C ALA A 363 17.19 26.23 34.51
N GLY A 364 17.07 24.90 34.58
CA GLY A 364 17.19 24.15 35.82
C GLY A 364 18.62 24.10 36.37
N LEU A 365 19.63 23.88 35.53
CA LEU A 365 21.03 23.69 35.98
C LEU A 365 21.73 25.00 36.36
N VAL A 366 21.43 26.11 35.68
CA VAL A 366 22.18 27.38 35.84
C VAL A 366 21.41 28.44 36.63
N TYR A 367 20.07 28.40 36.55
CA TYR A 367 19.20 29.42 37.14
C TYR A 367 18.22 28.84 38.18
N GLU A 368 18.34 27.55 38.50
CA GLU A 368 17.48 26.81 39.44
C GLU A 368 15.96 26.95 39.14
N LEU A 369 15.61 27.18 37.87
CA LEU A 369 14.27 27.53 37.42
C LEU A 369 13.55 26.34 36.76
N ASP A 370 12.44 25.86 37.34
CA ASP A 370 11.56 24.90 36.66
C ASP A 370 10.77 25.60 35.53
N LEU A 371 11.37 25.62 34.35
CA LEU A 371 10.77 26.18 33.15
C LEU A 371 9.48 25.43 32.74
N CYS A 372 9.31 24.14 33.06
CA CYS A 372 8.05 23.44 32.80
C CYS A 372 6.90 23.96 33.68
N ALA A 373 7.21 24.39 34.90
CA ALA A 373 6.25 25.01 35.81
C ALA A 373 5.90 26.43 35.36
N GLU A 374 6.89 27.21 34.91
CA GLU A 374 6.66 28.56 34.38
C GLU A 374 5.86 28.58 33.07
N LEU A 375 6.09 27.60 32.17
CA LEU A 375 5.37 27.46 30.89
C LEU A 375 3.95 26.88 31.05
N SER A 376 3.58 26.40 32.25
CA SER A 376 2.25 25.88 32.59
C SER A 376 1.13 26.91 32.37
N ARG A 377 -0.10 26.43 32.19
CA ARG A 377 -1.33 27.25 32.32
C ARG A 377 -1.80 27.39 33.79
N VAL A 378 -1.17 26.67 34.71
CA VAL A 378 -1.42 26.70 36.16
C VAL A 378 -0.25 27.42 36.85
N VAL A 379 -0.53 28.16 37.93
CA VAL A 379 0.49 28.81 38.79
C VAL A 379 1.62 27.83 39.14
N PRO A 380 2.91 28.22 39.00
CA PRO A 380 4.07 27.32 39.13
C PRO A 380 4.07 26.46 40.39
N GLU A 381 3.76 27.02 41.56
CA GLU A 381 3.66 26.32 42.86
C GLU A 381 2.72 25.11 42.86
N ARG A 382 1.74 25.07 41.94
CA ARG A 382 0.73 24.01 41.80
C ARG A 382 0.90 23.20 40.52
N ALA A 383 1.87 23.55 39.68
CA ALA A 383 2.13 22.86 38.42
C ALA A 383 2.73 21.47 38.71
N LYS A 384 2.14 20.43 38.10
CA LYS A 384 2.74 19.09 38.11
C LYS A 384 3.62 18.96 36.89
N THR A 385 4.91 19.18 37.08
CA THR A 385 5.94 18.99 36.06
C THR A 385 6.41 17.55 36.04
N LYS A 386 6.88 17.13 34.86
CA LYS A 386 7.67 15.92 34.68
C LYS A 386 8.77 16.24 33.69
N VAL A 387 10.00 15.87 34.04
CA VAL A 387 11.19 16.08 33.23
C VAL A 387 12.08 14.84 33.31
N GLY A 388 12.67 14.46 32.18
CA GLY A 388 13.66 13.40 32.11
C GLY A 388 13.12 11.96 32.07
N LYS A 389 14.04 11.06 31.75
CA LYS A 389 13.78 9.63 31.50
C LYS A 389 13.40 8.85 32.77
N GLU A 390 13.80 9.32 33.95
CA GLU A 390 13.54 8.63 35.22
C GLU A 390 12.08 8.80 35.67
N GLN A 391 11.51 9.99 35.45
CA GLN A 391 10.12 10.32 35.81
C GLN A 391 9.09 9.82 34.78
N ASP A 392 9.47 9.75 33.49
CA ASP A 392 8.67 9.12 32.44
C ASP A 392 9.50 8.37 31.38
N ALA A 393 9.98 7.19 31.77
CA ALA A 393 10.71 6.29 30.89
C ALA A 393 9.89 5.76 29.69
N TRP A 394 8.56 5.92 29.70
CA TRP A 394 7.68 5.52 28.61
C TRP A 394 7.52 6.69 27.62
N GLY A 395 7.19 7.89 28.11
CA GLY A 395 7.10 9.12 27.35
C GLY A 395 8.42 9.45 26.64
N PHE A 396 9.56 9.29 27.31
CA PHE A 396 10.90 9.44 26.72
C PHE A 396 11.15 8.49 25.54
N ARG A 397 10.53 7.30 25.54
CA ARG A 397 10.69 6.31 24.45
C ARG A 397 9.68 6.45 23.32
N GLN A 398 8.49 6.99 23.58
CA GLN A 398 7.38 6.99 22.62
C GLN A 398 6.98 8.38 22.11
N GLN A 399 6.96 9.41 22.97
CA GLN A 399 6.52 10.77 22.62
C GLN A 399 7.41 11.82 23.32
N SER A 400 6.84 12.62 24.24
CA SER A 400 7.56 13.57 25.09
C SER A 400 7.65 13.04 26.52
N ALA A 401 8.78 13.27 27.20
CA ALA A 401 8.91 13.16 28.65
C ALA A 401 8.75 14.53 29.36
N LEU A 402 8.58 15.61 28.59
CA LEU A 402 8.36 16.97 29.09
C LEU A 402 6.85 17.20 29.29
N SER A 403 6.48 17.74 30.45
CA SER A 403 5.10 18.02 30.83
C SER A 403 4.95 19.41 31.45
N ALA A 404 4.24 20.31 30.75
CA ALA A 404 3.73 21.57 31.28
C ALA A 404 2.21 21.47 31.44
N THR A 405 1.67 21.73 32.64
CA THR A 405 0.24 21.48 32.88
C THR A 405 -0.64 22.39 32.01
N GLY A 406 -1.52 21.78 31.21
CA GLY A 406 -2.43 22.50 30.29
C GLY A 406 -1.87 22.79 28.89
N ARG A 407 -0.63 22.39 28.58
CA ARG A 407 -0.01 22.45 27.24
C ARG A 407 0.56 21.09 26.83
N ILE A 408 0.68 20.83 25.54
CA ILE A 408 1.18 19.54 25.02
C ILE A 408 2.51 19.74 24.30
N PHE A 409 3.56 19.05 24.73
CA PHE A 409 4.82 18.99 24.00
C PHE A 409 4.76 17.97 22.85
N VAL A 410 5.06 18.41 21.63
CA VAL A 410 5.08 17.59 20.41
C VAL A 410 6.50 17.48 19.88
N ASN A 411 7.00 16.24 19.82
CA ASN A 411 8.28 15.89 19.21
C ASN A 411 8.04 15.54 17.73
N VAL A 412 8.45 16.41 16.80
CA VAL A 412 8.10 16.26 15.38
C VAL A 412 8.76 15.02 14.76
N TRP A 413 10.03 14.71 15.06
CA TRP A 413 10.67 13.53 14.43
C TRP A 413 10.00 12.21 14.82
N ARG A 414 9.46 12.11 16.05
CA ARG A 414 8.71 10.93 16.53
C ARG A 414 7.35 10.82 15.85
N SER A 415 6.72 11.97 15.61
CA SER A 415 5.48 12.07 14.82
C SER A 415 5.75 11.60 13.37
N MET A 416 6.81 12.12 12.73
CA MET A 416 7.23 11.69 11.38
C MET A 416 7.58 10.20 11.32
N ARG A 417 8.17 9.62 12.38
CA ARG A 417 8.46 8.18 12.49
C ARG A 417 7.20 7.31 12.58
N THR A 418 6.10 7.86 13.08
CA THR A 418 4.82 7.15 13.20
C THR A 418 4.09 7.15 11.85
N GLU A 419 4.08 8.29 11.16
CA GLU A 419 3.40 8.46 9.86
C GLU A 419 4.19 7.91 8.67
N MET A 420 5.52 8.03 8.67
CA MET A 420 6.36 7.77 7.50
C MET A 420 7.40 6.67 7.74
N ASN A 421 7.57 5.80 6.74
CA ASN A 421 8.59 4.75 6.77
C ASN A 421 9.90 5.17 6.08
N LEU A 422 10.63 6.10 6.69
CA LEU A 422 11.95 6.56 6.21
C LEU A 422 13.09 5.66 6.69
N VAL A 423 14.27 5.81 6.06
CA VAL A 423 15.55 5.20 6.50
C VAL A 423 16.21 6.05 7.58
N SER A 424 16.13 7.38 7.45
CA SER A 424 16.62 8.36 8.42
C SER A 424 15.54 9.39 8.71
N TYR A 425 15.46 9.85 9.96
CA TYR A 425 14.48 10.82 10.45
C TYR A 425 15.13 12.15 10.87
N THR A 426 16.25 12.55 10.26
CA THR A 426 16.73 13.94 10.41
C THR A 426 15.78 14.90 9.70
N LEU A 427 15.69 16.15 10.19
CA LEU A 427 14.81 17.17 9.64
C LEU A 427 15.00 17.32 8.12
N GLU A 428 16.24 17.30 7.67
CA GLU A 428 16.59 17.53 6.27
C GLU A 428 16.09 16.39 5.36
N ASN A 429 16.01 15.16 5.89
CA ASN A 429 15.46 14.02 5.15
C ASN A 429 13.91 14.00 5.20
N ALA A 430 13.30 14.40 6.33
CA ALA A 430 11.86 14.57 6.43
C ALA A 430 11.35 15.68 5.49
N VAL A 431 11.98 16.86 5.52
CA VAL A 431 11.71 17.99 4.61
C VAL A 431 11.89 17.60 3.14
N PHE A 432 12.92 16.82 2.81
CA PHE A 432 13.10 16.31 1.45
C PHE A 432 11.99 15.34 1.01
N HIS A 433 11.50 14.47 1.89
CA HIS A 433 10.47 13.49 1.53
C HIS A 433 9.03 14.01 1.61
N VAL A 434 8.73 15.00 2.46
CA VAL A 434 7.39 15.60 2.61
C VAL A 434 7.26 16.88 1.78
N LEU A 435 8.16 17.85 1.99
CA LEU A 435 8.07 19.17 1.35
C LEU A 435 8.76 19.21 -0.03
N HIS A 436 9.45 18.14 -0.44
CA HIS A 436 10.26 18.03 -1.67
C HIS A 436 11.31 19.15 -1.83
N ARG A 437 11.77 19.72 -0.71
CA ARG A 437 12.84 20.74 -0.68
C ARG A 437 14.14 20.13 -0.18
N ARG A 438 15.27 20.46 -0.82
CA ARG A 438 16.60 20.11 -0.32
C ARG A 438 17.09 21.25 0.58
N VAL A 439 17.22 20.97 1.87
CA VAL A 439 17.73 21.94 2.86
C VAL A 439 19.15 21.57 3.32
N PRO A 440 20.02 22.54 3.60
CA PRO A 440 21.37 22.27 4.10
C PRO A 440 21.37 21.87 5.58
N LYS A 441 22.36 21.07 5.98
CA LYS A 441 22.70 20.82 7.38
C LYS A 441 24.10 21.39 7.65
N PHE A 442 24.21 22.25 8.65
CA PHE A 442 25.48 22.83 9.09
C PHE A 442 25.91 22.22 10.42
N SER A 443 27.22 22.21 10.72
CA SER A 443 27.68 21.77 12.04
C SER A 443 27.48 22.86 13.09
N HIS A 444 27.37 22.48 14.36
CA HIS A 444 27.28 23.46 15.45
C HIS A 444 28.49 24.40 15.50
N LYS A 445 29.68 23.89 15.13
CA LYS A 445 30.89 24.68 14.93
C LYS A 445 30.67 25.80 13.92
N ASP A 446 30.20 25.47 12.71
CA ASP A 446 30.02 26.44 11.63
C ASP A 446 28.96 27.48 12.00
N LEU A 447 27.85 27.04 12.63
CA LEU A 447 26.77 27.91 13.10
C LEU A 447 27.28 28.90 14.16
N THR A 448 28.10 28.43 15.09
CA THR A 448 28.75 29.24 16.13
C THR A 448 29.73 30.24 15.53
N GLU A 449 30.66 29.77 14.68
CA GLU A 449 31.62 30.64 13.99
C GLU A 449 30.90 31.72 13.18
N TRP A 450 29.84 31.38 12.45
CA TRP A 450 29.07 32.36 11.68
C TRP A 450 28.32 33.35 12.56
N TYR A 451 27.84 32.93 13.74
CA TYR A 451 27.18 33.82 14.69
C TYR A 451 28.16 34.83 15.30
N ASP A 452 29.32 34.35 15.74
CA ASP A 452 30.32 35.16 16.46
C ASP A 452 31.15 36.08 15.54
N TYR A 453 31.39 35.67 14.27
CA TYR A 453 32.15 36.42 13.24
C TYR A 453 31.43 37.71 12.76
N GLY A 454 30.27 38.04 13.33
CA GLY A 454 29.58 39.32 13.13
C GLY A 454 28.70 39.38 11.88
N MET A 455 28.29 40.61 11.53
CA MET A 455 27.24 40.95 10.55
C MET A 455 27.26 40.10 9.27
N LEU A 456 28.42 39.95 8.63
CA LEU A 456 28.57 39.32 7.30
C LEU A 456 28.20 37.83 7.27
N ARG A 457 28.22 37.14 8.42
CA ARG A 457 27.94 35.70 8.52
C ARG A 457 26.79 35.36 9.48
N ARG A 458 26.53 36.19 10.51
CA ARG A 458 25.49 35.94 11.54
C ARG A 458 24.10 35.73 10.96
N TRP A 459 23.78 36.39 9.85
CA TRP A 459 22.54 36.20 9.10
C TRP A 459 22.32 34.74 8.65
N ARG A 460 23.38 33.97 8.36
CA ARG A 460 23.26 32.57 7.94
C ARG A 460 22.73 31.69 9.07
N THR A 461 23.26 31.86 10.27
CA THR A 461 22.80 31.16 11.47
C THR A 461 21.37 31.56 11.83
N ILE A 462 21.06 32.85 11.82
CA ILE A 462 19.70 33.35 12.08
C ILE A 462 18.70 32.78 11.07
N LYS A 463 18.98 32.88 9.76
CA LYS A 463 18.10 32.33 8.72
C LYS A 463 17.94 30.82 8.85
N TYR A 464 19.02 30.09 9.13
CA TYR A 464 18.97 28.64 9.31
C TYR A 464 17.97 28.24 10.40
N TYR A 465 17.95 28.91 11.56
CA TYR A 465 16.99 28.59 12.61
C TYR A 465 15.58 29.12 12.34
N LEU A 466 15.43 30.31 11.75
CA LEU A 466 14.12 30.83 11.30
C LEU A 466 13.44 29.89 10.29
N ASP A 467 14.20 29.34 9.35
CA ASP A 467 13.69 28.37 8.38
C ASP A 467 13.28 27.06 9.10
N ARG A 468 14.07 26.58 10.09
CA ARG A 468 13.80 25.34 10.84
C ARG A 468 12.52 25.39 11.69
N VAL A 469 12.26 26.48 12.43
CA VAL A 469 11.01 26.60 13.22
C VAL A 469 9.76 26.61 12.34
N GLN A 470 9.88 27.07 11.10
CA GLN A 470 8.79 27.03 10.12
C GLN A 470 8.63 25.63 9.52
N TYR A 471 9.74 24.96 9.13
CA TYR A 471 9.69 23.59 8.62
C TYR A 471 9.05 22.61 9.61
N ASN A 472 9.26 22.78 10.91
CA ASN A 472 8.60 21.97 11.94
C ASN A 472 7.07 22.00 11.81
N LEU A 473 6.48 23.17 11.56
CA LEU A 473 5.04 23.33 11.43
C LEU A 473 4.55 23.02 10.01
N GLU A 474 5.31 23.33 8.96
CA GLU A 474 5.02 22.91 7.58
C GLU A 474 4.92 21.37 7.49
N LEU A 475 5.82 20.63 8.17
CA LEU A 475 5.77 19.16 8.24
C LEU A 475 4.50 18.64 8.93
N LEU A 476 4.10 19.23 10.06
CA LEU A 476 2.87 18.85 10.77
C LEU A 476 1.60 19.16 9.97
N TYR A 477 1.61 20.25 9.19
CA TYR A 477 0.51 20.64 8.31
C TYR A 477 0.37 19.70 7.11
N GLU A 478 1.46 19.47 6.36
CA GLU A 478 1.45 18.61 5.17
C GLU A 478 1.25 17.11 5.48
N THR A 479 1.54 16.67 6.71
CA THR A 479 1.18 15.31 7.18
C THR A 479 -0.20 15.23 7.83
N GLU A 480 -0.94 16.34 7.92
CA GLU A 480 -2.29 16.44 8.52
C GLU A 480 -2.37 15.91 9.97
N MET A 481 -1.24 15.77 10.67
CA MET A 481 -1.13 15.00 11.92
C MET A 481 -2.05 15.53 13.03
N ILE A 482 -2.18 16.85 13.15
CA ILE A 482 -3.07 17.51 14.13
C ILE A 482 -4.54 17.29 13.78
N SER A 483 -4.92 17.41 12.50
CA SER A 483 -6.30 17.17 12.04
C SER A 483 -6.71 15.71 12.25
N VAL A 484 -5.84 14.76 11.86
CA VAL A 484 -6.07 13.32 12.04
C VAL A 484 -6.19 12.97 13.53
N THR A 485 -5.28 13.45 14.37
CA THR A 485 -5.31 13.22 15.82
C THR A 485 -6.57 13.80 16.47
N SER A 486 -7.02 14.97 16.03
CA SER A 486 -8.25 15.62 16.51
C SER A 486 -9.51 14.84 16.14
N GLU A 487 -9.62 14.34 14.90
CA GLU A 487 -10.73 13.48 14.50
C GLU A 487 -10.70 12.12 15.21
N PHE A 488 -9.53 11.54 15.44
CA PHE A 488 -9.39 10.32 16.26
C PHE A 488 -9.86 10.56 17.71
N ALA A 489 -9.51 11.69 18.31
CA ALA A 489 -9.98 12.07 19.66
C ALA A 489 -11.51 12.12 19.73
N ARG A 490 -12.13 12.78 18.74
CA ARG A 490 -13.60 12.90 18.60
C ARG A 490 -14.30 11.55 18.38
N VAL A 491 -13.76 10.69 17.51
CA VAL A 491 -14.35 9.39 17.15
C VAL A 491 -14.21 8.36 18.27
N ILE A 492 -13.06 8.33 18.96
CA ILE A 492 -12.79 7.36 20.05
C ILE A 492 -13.40 7.87 21.38
N GLY A 493 -13.57 9.18 21.54
CA GLY A 493 -13.95 9.80 22.81
C GLY A 493 -12.80 9.74 23.83
N ILE A 494 -11.61 10.21 23.46
CA ILE A 494 -10.49 10.39 24.40
C ILE A 494 -9.85 11.75 24.17
N ASP A 495 -9.07 12.22 25.15
CA ASP A 495 -8.30 13.47 24.99
C ASP A 495 -7.24 13.35 23.89
N PHE A 496 -6.89 14.49 23.29
CA PHE A 496 -5.94 14.58 22.17
C PHE A 496 -4.58 13.95 22.51
N TYR A 497 -4.06 14.20 23.71
CA TYR A 497 -2.76 13.68 24.13
C TYR A 497 -2.76 12.15 24.28
N SER A 498 -3.85 11.57 24.78
CA SER A 498 -4.07 10.13 24.84
C SER A 498 -4.19 9.48 23.46
N VAL A 499 -4.57 10.19 22.40
CA VAL A 499 -4.52 9.64 21.04
C VAL A 499 -3.07 9.39 20.62
N MET A 500 -2.16 10.33 20.91
CA MET A 500 -0.73 10.26 20.55
C MET A 500 0.08 9.34 21.46
N THR A 501 -0.29 9.25 22.75
CA THR A 501 0.45 8.48 23.75
C THR A 501 -0.16 7.11 24.04
N ARG A 502 -1.46 7.02 24.33
CA ARG A 502 -2.03 5.77 24.84
C ARG A 502 -2.18 4.72 23.73
N GLY A 503 -1.80 3.49 24.08
CA GLY A 503 -1.89 2.32 23.20
C GLY A 503 -3.33 1.95 22.82
N SER A 504 -3.46 1.01 21.88
CA SER A 504 -4.73 0.56 21.32
C SER A 504 -5.75 0.10 22.36
N GLN A 505 -5.32 -0.55 23.45
CA GLN A 505 -6.23 -1.05 24.50
C GLN A 505 -7.09 0.06 25.11
N PHE A 506 -6.50 1.22 25.43
CA PHE A 506 -7.24 2.35 26.01
C PHE A 506 -8.30 2.90 25.05
N LYS A 507 -8.03 2.83 23.75
CA LYS A 507 -8.95 3.26 22.68
C LYS A 507 -10.15 2.31 22.57
N VAL A 508 -9.93 0.98 22.70
CA VAL A 508 -11.00 -0.02 22.74
C VAL A 508 -11.83 0.11 24.02
N GLU A 509 -11.19 0.21 25.19
CA GLU A 509 -11.86 0.39 26.49
C GLU A 509 -12.78 1.61 26.50
N SER A 510 -12.30 2.74 26.00
CA SER A 510 -13.06 3.99 25.99
C SER A 510 -14.38 3.86 25.21
N VAL A 511 -14.38 3.17 24.07
CA VAL A 511 -15.59 2.93 23.28
C VAL A 511 -16.46 1.84 23.91
N MET A 512 -15.88 0.71 24.28
CA MET A 512 -16.59 -0.43 24.87
C MET A 512 -17.30 -0.05 26.17
N ALA A 513 -16.66 0.74 27.04
CA ALA A 513 -17.25 1.22 28.30
C ALA A 513 -18.49 2.11 28.09
N ARG A 514 -18.52 2.92 27.02
CA ARG A 514 -19.67 3.77 26.69
C ARG A 514 -20.88 2.98 26.20
N ILE A 515 -20.65 1.84 25.57
CA ILE A 515 -21.69 0.94 25.07
C ILE A 515 -22.18 0.01 26.19
N ALA A 516 -21.25 -0.46 27.04
CA ALA A 516 -21.54 -1.31 28.18
C ALA A 516 -22.34 -0.60 29.29
N ARG A 517 -22.05 0.69 29.56
CA ARG A 517 -22.65 1.45 30.68
C ARG A 517 -24.18 1.60 30.60
N PRO A 518 -24.80 1.96 29.47
CA PRO A 518 -26.28 2.01 29.34
C PRO A 518 -26.98 0.67 29.58
N GLU A 519 -26.28 -0.45 29.36
CA GLU A 519 -26.77 -1.81 29.57
C GLU A 519 -26.46 -2.34 31.00
N ASN A 520 -25.99 -1.47 31.90
CA ASN A 520 -25.64 -1.77 33.30
C ASN A 520 -24.57 -2.86 33.47
N PHE A 521 -23.70 -3.08 32.47
CA PHE A 521 -22.57 -4.00 32.61
C PHE A 521 -21.47 -3.46 33.52
N ILE A 522 -20.91 -4.36 34.33
CA ILE A 522 -19.70 -4.15 35.12
C ILE A 522 -18.54 -4.83 34.38
N MET A 523 -17.49 -4.08 34.05
CA MET A 523 -16.29 -4.62 33.39
C MET A 523 -15.32 -5.23 34.41
N VAL A 524 -14.76 -6.39 34.09
CA VAL A 524 -13.76 -7.07 34.94
C VAL A 524 -12.43 -6.32 34.87
N SER A 525 -11.80 -6.07 36.03
CA SER A 525 -10.49 -5.43 36.14
C SER A 525 -9.49 -6.38 36.83
N PRO A 526 -8.91 -7.36 36.11
CA PRO A 526 -7.97 -8.32 36.68
C PRO A 526 -6.65 -7.70 37.14
N SER A 527 -6.02 -8.35 38.12
CA SER A 527 -4.63 -8.05 38.51
C SER A 527 -3.63 -8.54 37.46
N ARG A 528 -2.38 -8.07 37.56
CA ARG A 528 -1.29 -8.55 36.69
C ARG A 528 -1.02 -10.04 36.92
N ASP A 529 -1.22 -10.52 38.14
CA ASP A 529 -0.96 -11.89 38.54
C ASP A 529 -2.06 -12.83 38.01
N GLN A 530 -3.32 -12.38 37.97
CA GLN A 530 -4.41 -13.11 37.29
C GLN A 530 -4.19 -13.23 35.78
N VAL A 531 -3.47 -12.29 35.15
CA VAL A 531 -3.13 -12.36 33.72
C VAL A 531 -1.87 -13.21 33.46
N ARG A 532 -0.88 -13.22 34.38
CA ARG A 532 0.47 -13.78 34.12
C ARG A 532 0.88 -14.97 35.00
N GLY A 533 0.15 -15.27 36.06
CA GLY A 533 0.60 -16.13 37.16
C GLY A 533 1.49 -15.38 38.16
N SER A 534 1.47 -15.83 39.42
CA SER A 534 2.18 -15.21 40.56
C SER A 534 3.71 -15.36 40.53
N GLY A 535 4.29 -15.92 39.46
CA GLY A 535 5.73 -16.14 39.27
C GLY A 535 6.49 -15.01 38.58
N SER A 536 5.90 -13.81 38.44
CA SER A 536 6.53 -12.68 37.73
C SER A 536 7.64 -12.02 38.54
N VAL A 537 8.83 -12.64 38.57
CA VAL A 537 10.07 -12.03 39.06
C VAL A 537 10.22 -10.62 38.50
N THR A 538 10.27 -9.61 39.38
CA THR A 538 10.69 -8.27 39.03
C THR A 538 12.16 -8.30 38.64
N ASN A 539 12.51 -7.68 37.51
CA ASN A 539 13.90 -7.55 37.03
C ASN A 539 14.83 -7.09 38.17
N GLU A 540 15.67 -7.99 38.68
CA GLU A 540 16.95 -7.64 39.33
C GLU A 540 17.84 -8.85 39.67
N ARG A 541 17.31 -10.08 39.74
CA ARG A 541 18.13 -11.31 39.92
C ARG A 541 17.68 -12.47 39.03
N CYS A 542 18.17 -12.50 37.79
CA CYS A 542 18.11 -13.66 36.91
C CYS A 542 19.51 -14.26 36.78
N ALA A 543 19.80 -15.33 37.52
CA ALA A 543 21.07 -16.07 37.44
C ALA A 543 20.89 -17.59 37.61
N ASP A 544 19.96 -18.04 38.47
CA ASP A 544 19.63 -19.47 38.64
C ASP A 544 18.21 -19.78 38.15
N TRP A 545 18.11 -20.63 37.12
CA TRP A 545 16.85 -21.13 36.54
C TRP A 545 16.70 -22.66 36.68
N MET A 546 17.74 -23.39 37.13
CA MET A 546 17.85 -24.83 36.83
C MET A 546 17.08 -25.79 37.75
N LEU A 547 16.37 -25.31 38.80
CA LEU A 547 15.74 -26.19 39.81
C LEU A 547 14.43 -25.62 40.43
N ILE A 548 13.37 -25.42 39.62
CA ILE A 548 11.99 -25.31 40.14
C ILE A 548 11.02 -25.98 39.15
N GLU A 549 10.52 -27.18 39.45
CA GLU A 549 9.55 -27.89 38.60
C GLU A 549 8.09 -27.44 38.82
N ASP A 550 7.77 -26.78 39.95
CA ASP A 550 6.40 -26.39 40.35
C ASP A 550 6.10 -24.87 40.23
N LEU A 551 6.62 -24.19 39.21
CA LEU A 551 6.23 -22.80 38.93
C LEU A 551 4.89 -22.79 38.15
N GLN A 552 3.81 -22.27 38.74
CA GLN A 552 2.51 -22.15 38.06
C GLN A 552 2.59 -21.16 36.87
N VAL A 553 2.86 -21.70 35.68
CA VAL A 553 2.99 -20.96 34.43
C VAL A 553 1.61 -20.47 33.95
N ALA A 554 1.37 -19.16 34.10
CA ALA A 554 0.19 -18.41 33.71
C ALA A 554 -1.14 -18.74 34.45
N ALA A 555 -1.65 -17.76 35.20
CA ALA A 555 -3.00 -17.79 35.77
C ALA A 555 -4.12 -17.53 34.74
N MET A 556 -3.82 -17.51 33.44
CA MET A 556 -4.79 -17.54 32.35
C MET A 556 -4.33 -18.61 31.35
N ARG A 557 -5.27 -19.29 30.66
CA ARG A 557 -4.91 -20.25 29.60
C ARG A 557 -4.07 -19.56 28.52
N ALA A 558 -3.13 -20.30 27.92
CA ALA A 558 -2.42 -19.87 26.72
C ALA A 558 -3.36 -19.92 25.50
N CYS A 559 -3.14 -19.06 24.51
CA CYS A 559 -3.87 -19.12 23.23
C CYS A 559 -3.40 -20.35 22.43
N GLU A 560 -4.35 -21.18 22.03
CA GLU A 560 -4.10 -22.46 21.34
C GLU A 560 -4.29 -22.34 19.82
N CYS A 561 -5.05 -21.34 19.34
CA CYS A 561 -5.45 -21.24 17.93
C CYS A 561 -4.52 -20.33 17.11
N LEU A 562 -4.07 -20.83 15.96
CA LEU A 562 -3.20 -20.10 15.03
C LEU A 562 -3.93 -19.81 13.71
N ALA A 563 -3.80 -18.57 13.23
CA ALA A 563 -4.32 -18.15 11.94
C ALA A 563 -3.66 -18.92 10.79
N LEU A 564 -4.43 -19.24 9.74
CA LEU A 564 -3.93 -20.00 8.60
C LEU A 564 -3.03 -19.14 7.70
N VAL A 565 -1.78 -19.55 7.55
CA VAL A 565 -0.87 -19.06 6.51
C VAL A 565 -0.42 -20.26 5.69
N MET A 566 -0.93 -20.39 4.46
CA MET A 566 -0.59 -21.50 3.57
C MET A 566 0.89 -21.41 3.18
N GLU A 567 1.52 -22.54 2.87
CA GLU A 567 2.80 -22.50 2.16
C GLU A 567 2.54 -22.09 0.70
N PRO A 568 3.13 -20.99 0.18
CA PRO A 568 2.98 -20.63 -1.21
C PRO A 568 3.63 -21.69 -2.09
N GLN A 569 3.02 -21.96 -3.23
CA GLN A 569 3.70 -22.67 -4.32
C GLN A 569 4.73 -21.71 -4.95
N SER A 570 5.99 -21.77 -4.51
CA SER A 570 7.02 -20.85 -4.99
C SER A 570 7.36 -21.11 -6.47
N ARG A 571 7.10 -20.09 -7.32
CA ARG A 571 7.37 -20.04 -8.77
C ARG A 571 7.03 -18.67 -9.36
N PHE A 572 7.39 -18.48 -10.62
CA PHE A 572 6.82 -17.48 -11.51
C PHE A 572 5.41 -17.88 -11.97
N TYR A 573 4.52 -16.91 -12.04
CA TYR A 573 3.14 -17.02 -12.53
C TYR A 573 2.93 -16.01 -13.65
N ASN A 574 2.87 -16.51 -14.89
CA ASN A 574 2.66 -15.71 -16.08
C ASN A 574 1.16 -15.45 -16.37
N SER A 575 0.26 -16.39 -16.06
CA SER A 575 -1.18 -16.19 -16.18
C SER A 575 -1.74 -15.37 -15.00
N PRO A 576 -2.96 -14.79 -15.10
CA PRO A 576 -3.57 -14.02 -14.02
C PRO A 576 -3.66 -14.78 -12.69
N LEU A 577 -3.29 -14.08 -11.61
CA LEU A 577 -3.45 -14.54 -10.25
C LEU A 577 -4.36 -13.54 -9.51
N LEU A 578 -5.53 -13.98 -9.08
CA LEU A 578 -6.48 -13.17 -8.34
C LEU A 578 -6.06 -13.05 -6.88
N VAL A 579 -6.24 -11.87 -6.29
CA VAL A 579 -6.16 -11.66 -4.85
C VAL A 579 -7.54 -11.32 -4.33
N LEU A 580 -8.09 -12.23 -3.54
CA LEU A 580 -9.37 -12.09 -2.86
C LEU A 580 -9.10 -11.91 -1.36
N ASP A 581 -9.82 -11.01 -0.70
CA ASP A 581 -9.55 -10.61 0.70
C ASP A 581 -10.86 -10.45 1.48
N PHE A 582 -10.96 -11.01 2.68
CA PHE A 582 -12.16 -10.90 3.51
C PHE A 582 -12.25 -9.51 4.17
N GLN A 583 -13.31 -8.76 3.87
CA GLN A 583 -13.44 -7.40 4.40
C GLN A 583 -13.62 -7.42 5.93
N SER A 584 -12.56 -7.05 6.65
CA SER A 584 -12.54 -6.99 8.12
C SER A 584 -12.91 -8.35 8.75
N LEU A 585 -12.22 -9.43 8.36
CA LEU A 585 -12.55 -10.81 8.73
C LEU A 585 -12.89 -10.99 10.23
N TYR A 586 -11.98 -10.67 11.15
CA TYR A 586 -12.22 -10.87 12.59
C TYR A 586 -13.38 -10.02 13.14
N PRO A 587 -13.50 -8.71 12.84
CA PRO A 587 -14.71 -7.94 13.11
C PRO A 587 -16.00 -8.58 12.60
N SER A 588 -16.03 -9.02 11.35
CA SER A 588 -17.20 -9.63 10.73
C SER A 588 -17.57 -10.98 11.37
N VAL A 589 -16.57 -11.78 11.77
CA VAL A 589 -16.75 -13.03 12.54
C VAL A 589 -17.34 -12.73 13.92
N MET A 590 -16.82 -11.73 14.66
CA MET A 590 -17.35 -11.35 15.97
C MET A 590 -18.82 -10.93 15.91
N ILE A 591 -19.21 -10.17 14.87
CA ILE A 591 -20.60 -9.75 14.64
C ILE A 591 -21.47 -10.96 14.27
N ALA A 592 -21.09 -11.72 13.24
CA ALA A 592 -21.91 -12.78 12.67
C ALA A 592 -22.24 -13.88 13.67
N TYR A 593 -21.25 -14.33 14.45
CA TYR A 593 -21.39 -15.44 15.40
C TYR A 593 -21.69 -14.99 16.85
N ASN A 594 -21.78 -13.68 17.11
CA ASN A 594 -22.05 -13.07 18.42
C ASN A 594 -20.96 -13.31 19.48
N TYR A 595 -19.69 -13.30 19.08
CA TYR A 595 -18.58 -13.53 20.00
C TYR A 595 -18.30 -12.29 20.87
N CYS A 596 -18.59 -12.39 22.16
CA CYS A 596 -18.42 -11.30 23.13
C CYS A 596 -18.22 -11.83 24.55
N TYR A 597 -17.65 -11.01 25.43
CA TYR A 597 -17.58 -11.26 26.88
C TYR A 597 -18.98 -11.49 27.49
N SER A 598 -20.00 -10.73 27.06
CA SER A 598 -21.36 -10.82 27.64
C SER A 598 -22.20 -12.00 27.13
N THR A 599 -21.68 -12.77 26.16
CA THR A 599 -22.38 -13.89 25.49
C THR A 599 -21.63 -15.21 25.58
N CYS A 600 -20.39 -15.23 26.08
CA CYS A 600 -19.55 -16.42 26.19
C CYS A 600 -19.97 -17.30 27.38
N LEU A 601 -20.22 -18.58 27.13
CA LEU A 601 -20.55 -19.60 28.13
C LEU A 601 -19.36 -20.54 28.44
N GLY A 602 -18.15 -20.22 27.96
CA GLY A 602 -16.95 -21.03 28.19
C GLY A 602 -16.79 -22.20 27.21
N ARG A 603 -15.95 -23.18 27.56
CA ARG A 603 -15.65 -24.35 26.71
C ARG A 603 -16.67 -25.47 26.96
N ILE A 604 -17.00 -26.26 25.94
CA ILE A 604 -17.86 -27.45 26.08
C ILE A 604 -17.18 -28.44 27.05
N GLN A 605 -17.83 -28.69 28.19
CA GLN A 605 -17.44 -29.65 29.22
C GLN A 605 -18.68 -30.21 29.91
N SER A 606 -18.52 -31.25 30.74
CA SER A 606 -19.60 -31.81 31.55
C SER A 606 -20.25 -30.74 32.46
N PRO A 607 -21.59 -30.68 32.57
CA PRO A 607 -22.27 -29.76 33.49
C PRO A 607 -21.78 -29.88 34.94
N GLY A 608 -21.84 -28.78 35.70
CA GLY A 608 -21.50 -28.74 37.13
C GLY A 608 -20.00 -28.74 37.46
N LYS A 609 -19.10 -28.88 36.47
CA LYS A 609 -17.66 -28.64 36.70
C LYS A 609 -17.36 -27.14 36.67
N GLN A 610 -16.54 -26.69 37.63
CA GLN A 610 -15.99 -25.33 37.66
C GLN A 610 -15.26 -25.03 36.35
N GLN A 611 -15.68 -23.95 35.66
CA GLN A 611 -15.01 -23.50 34.45
C GLN A 611 -14.14 -22.28 34.74
N LYS A 612 -13.07 -22.18 33.97
CA LYS A 612 -12.27 -20.97 33.84
C LYS A 612 -12.66 -20.25 32.56
N LEU A 613 -12.91 -18.94 32.63
CA LEU A 613 -13.19 -18.08 31.48
C LEU A 613 -12.24 -16.87 31.50
N GLY A 614 -11.24 -16.89 30.62
CA GLY A 614 -10.12 -15.95 30.68
C GLY A 614 -9.43 -15.96 32.05
N VAL A 615 -9.56 -14.83 32.74
CA VAL A 615 -9.00 -14.54 34.07
C VAL A 615 -9.93 -14.91 35.25
N LEU A 616 -11.13 -15.43 34.97
CA LEU A 616 -12.10 -15.83 36.00
C LEU A 616 -11.97 -17.32 36.28
N ASP A 617 -11.50 -17.68 37.48
CA ASP A 617 -11.29 -19.08 37.89
C ASP A 617 -12.58 -19.79 38.35
N ASP A 618 -13.49 -19.07 39.00
CA ASP A 618 -14.75 -19.60 39.55
C ASP A 618 -15.97 -19.33 38.64
N TYR A 619 -15.81 -19.43 37.32
CA TYR A 619 -16.91 -19.21 36.38
C TYR A 619 -17.82 -20.44 36.33
N LEU A 620 -18.95 -20.38 37.03
CA LEU A 620 -19.97 -21.43 37.05
C LEU A 620 -21.24 -20.99 36.32
N ILE A 621 -21.73 -21.87 35.44
CA ILE A 621 -23.04 -21.73 34.80
C ILE A 621 -23.96 -22.82 35.38
N PRO A 622 -25.13 -22.46 35.93
CA PRO A 622 -26.11 -23.43 36.43
C PRO A 622 -26.55 -24.40 35.32
N ALA A 623 -26.76 -25.67 35.66
CA ALA A 623 -27.08 -26.71 34.68
C ALA A 623 -28.42 -26.45 33.97
N GLU A 624 -29.36 -25.85 34.69
CA GLU A 624 -30.69 -25.43 34.23
C GLU A 624 -30.59 -24.39 33.09
N VAL A 625 -29.60 -23.49 33.17
CA VAL A 625 -29.32 -22.49 32.14
C VAL A 625 -28.75 -23.14 30.87
N VAL A 626 -27.90 -24.16 31.03
CA VAL A 626 -27.35 -24.91 29.89
C VAL A 626 -28.46 -25.71 29.20
N GLU A 627 -29.34 -26.36 29.95
CA GLU A 627 -30.49 -27.11 29.40
C GLU A 627 -31.48 -26.19 28.68
N LEU A 628 -31.81 -25.04 29.27
CA LEU A 628 -32.70 -24.03 28.68
C LEU A 628 -32.15 -23.45 27.37
N LEU A 629 -30.82 -23.26 27.28
CA LEU A 629 -30.16 -22.61 26.14
C LEU A 629 -29.60 -23.59 25.09
N LYS A 630 -29.77 -24.91 25.24
CA LYS A 630 -29.15 -25.93 24.38
C LYS A 630 -29.36 -25.71 22.87
N ASP A 631 -30.55 -25.25 22.47
CA ASP A 631 -30.92 -24.98 21.08
C ASP A 631 -30.65 -23.51 20.68
N GLN A 632 -30.28 -22.65 21.63
CA GLN A 632 -30.10 -21.20 21.47
C GLN A 632 -28.64 -20.73 21.61
N VAL A 633 -27.69 -21.64 21.38
CA VAL A 633 -26.25 -21.35 21.35
C VAL A 633 -25.64 -21.50 19.95
N ASN A 634 -24.53 -20.79 19.74
CA ASN A 634 -23.58 -20.97 18.66
C ASN A 634 -22.31 -21.60 19.26
N VAL A 635 -21.83 -22.69 18.68
CA VAL A 635 -20.57 -23.33 19.07
C VAL A 635 -19.48 -22.96 18.07
N SER A 636 -18.38 -22.39 18.53
CA SER A 636 -17.21 -22.10 17.69
C SER A 636 -16.43 -23.39 17.36
N PRO A 637 -15.59 -23.43 16.31
CA PRO A 637 -14.92 -24.67 15.91
C PRO A 637 -13.86 -25.19 16.90
N ASN A 638 -13.46 -24.38 17.89
CA ASN A 638 -12.63 -24.79 19.03
C ASN A 638 -13.46 -25.16 20.29
N GLY A 639 -14.78 -25.34 20.16
CA GLY A 639 -15.65 -25.80 21.24
C GLY A 639 -15.95 -24.74 22.32
N VAL A 640 -15.90 -23.46 21.99
CA VAL A 640 -16.37 -22.38 22.89
C VAL A 640 -17.82 -22.06 22.55
N VAL A 641 -18.65 -21.93 23.58
CA VAL A 641 -20.11 -21.77 23.46
C VAL A 641 -20.47 -20.30 23.61
N PHE A 642 -21.31 -19.78 22.73
CA PHE A 642 -21.83 -18.42 22.76
C PHE A 642 -23.36 -18.41 22.63
N VAL A 643 -24.03 -17.50 23.32
CA VAL A 643 -25.48 -17.32 23.22
C VAL A 643 -25.87 -16.64 21.89
N LYS A 644 -26.98 -17.02 21.26
CA LYS A 644 -27.49 -16.39 20.03
C LYS A 644 -27.98 -14.94 20.26
N PRO A 645 -27.88 -14.05 19.25
CA PRO A 645 -28.20 -12.62 19.39
C PRO A 645 -29.59 -12.30 19.93
N HIS A 646 -30.61 -13.10 19.62
CA HIS A 646 -31.99 -12.84 20.02
C HIS A 646 -32.26 -13.10 21.51
N ILE A 647 -31.40 -13.85 22.20
CA ILE A 647 -31.42 -13.99 23.66
C ILE A 647 -30.61 -12.86 24.30
N ARG A 648 -29.43 -12.56 23.74
CA ARG A 648 -28.59 -11.43 24.14
C ARG A 648 -27.67 -11.00 23.01
N GLU A 649 -27.73 -9.74 22.61
CA GLU A 649 -26.73 -9.13 21.73
C GLU A 649 -25.44 -8.85 22.51
N GLY A 650 -24.29 -9.21 21.95
CA GLY A 650 -22.99 -8.96 22.57
C GLY A 650 -22.56 -7.51 22.44
N VAL A 651 -21.99 -6.93 23.51
CA VAL A 651 -21.45 -5.55 23.52
C VAL A 651 -20.45 -5.32 22.38
N ILE A 652 -19.57 -6.30 22.11
CA ILE A 652 -18.59 -6.25 21.00
C ILE A 652 -19.29 -6.29 19.64
N ARG A 653 -20.34 -7.12 19.48
CA ARG A 653 -21.12 -7.20 18.24
C ARG A 653 -21.80 -5.87 17.94
N ARG A 654 -22.46 -5.28 18.93
CA ARG A 654 -23.08 -3.96 18.83
C ARG A 654 -22.04 -2.88 18.46
N MET A 655 -20.96 -2.79 19.23
CA MET A 655 -19.85 -1.86 18.99
C MET A 655 -19.28 -1.94 17.57
N LEU A 656 -18.98 -3.15 17.09
CA LEU A 656 -18.37 -3.34 15.78
C LEU A 656 -19.37 -3.08 14.65
N SER A 657 -20.66 -3.38 14.85
CA SER A 657 -21.71 -3.06 13.87
C SER A 657 -21.84 -1.54 13.71
N GLU A 658 -22.03 -0.80 14.81
CA GLU A 658 -22.10 0.68 14.80
C GLU A 658 -20.85 1.31 14.16
N ILE A 659 -19.65 0.80 14.46
CA ILE A 659 -18.38 1.27 13.86
C ILE A 659 -18.31 0.99 12.35
N LEU A 660 -18.69 -0.21 11.90
CA LEU A 660 -18.62 -0.58 10.49
C LEU A 660 -19.67 0.18 9.66
N ASP A 661 -20.89 0.32 10.15
CA ASP A 661 -21.97 1.05 9.48
C ASP A 661 -21.64 2.55 9.37
N THR A 662 -21.17 3.16 10.47
CA THR A 662 -20.65 4.54 10.45
C THR A 662 -19.51 4.68 9.44
N ARG A 663 -18.62 3.68 9.35
CA ARG A 663 -17.51 3.71 8.38
C ARG A 663 -17.99 3.59 6.94
N VAL A 664 -19.05 2.82 6.66
CA VAL A 664 -19.69 2.76 5.33
C VAL A 664 -20.34 4.11 4.99
N MET A 665 -21.07 4.72 5.93
CA MET A 665 -21.66 6.05 5.79
C MET A 665 -20.60 7.12 5.48
N VAL A 666 -19.49 7.15 6.23
CA VAL A 666 -18.37 8.08 6.01
C VAL A 666 -17.76 7.87 4.62
N LYS A 667 -17.47 6.62 4.23
CA LYS A 667 -16.92 6.30 2.90
C LYS A 667 -17.88 6.65 1.75
N ASN A 668 -19.19 6.56 1.95
CA ASN A 668 -20.16 7.00 0.95
C ASN A 668 -20.25 8.53 0.89
N SER A 669 -20.11 9.22 2.03
CA SER A 669 -20.01 10.68 2.09
C SER A 669 -18.76 11.19 1.36
N MET A 670 -17.59 10.53 1.51
CA MET A 670 -16.37 10.83 0.75
C MET A 670 -16.56 10.67 -0.77
N LYS A 671 -17.39 9.72 -1.22
CA LYS A 671 -17.69 9.55 -2.65
C LYS A 671 -18.61 10.65 -3.20
N LYS A 672 -19.46 11.24 -2.34
CA LYS A 672 -20.41 12.31 -2.69
C LYS A 672 -19.70 13.67 -2.74
N TYR A 673 -18.86 13.97 -1.75
CA TYR A 673 -18.16 15.24 -1.61
C TYR A 673 -16.67 15.09 -2.00
N LYS A 674 -16.41 14.70 -3.26
CA LYS A 674 -15.04 14.53 -3.77
C LYS A 674 -14.32 15.85 -4.03
N ASP A 675 -15.08 16.88 -4.40
CA ASP A 675 -14.54 18.16 -4.85
C ASP A 675 -14.16 19.08 -3.68
N ASP A 676 -14.82 18.89 -2.52
CA ASP A 676 -14.42 19.51 -1.26
C ASP A 676 -13.24 18.73 -0.63
N LYS A 677 -12.03 19.23 -0.87
CA LYS A 677 -10.79 18.64 -0.35
C LYS A 677 -10.72 18.65 1.18
N ALA A 678 -11.22 19.69 1.85
CA ALA A 678 -11.14 19.82 3.30
C ALA A 678 -12.07 18.81 4.00
N LEU A 679 -13.33 18.74 3.53
CA LEU A 679 -14.26 17.73 4.01
C LEU A 679 -13.78 16.31 3.69
N SER A 680 -13.21 16.08 2.50
CA SER A 680 -12.65 14.78 2.11
C SER A 680 -11.50 14.31 3.02
N ARG A 681 -10.61 15.22 3.45
CA ARG A 681 -9.56 14.93 4.45
C ARG A 681 -10.14 14.53 5.80
N THR A 682 -11.04 15.35 6.33
CA THR A 682 -11.73 15.11 7.62
C THR A 682 -12.45 13.75 7.62
N LEU A 683 -13.17 13.44 6.54
CA LEU A 683 -13.84 12.15 6.37
C LEU A 683 -12.84 10.99 6.19
N ASN A 684 -11.69 11.22 5.55
CA ASN A 684 -10.63 10.21 5.45
C ASN A 684 -10.03 9.88 6.83
N ALA A 685 -9.68 10.91 7.62
CA ALA A 685 -9.22 10.74 8.99
C ALA A 685 -10.24 9.94 9.82
N ARG A 686 -11.52 10.29 9.70
CA ARG A 686 -12.63 9.59 10.37
C ARG A 686 -12.74 8.11 9.97
N GLN A 687 -12.65 7.76 8.67
CA GLN A 687 -12.70 6.34 8.25
C GLN A 687 -11.45 5.55 8.64
N LEU A 688 -10.28 6.21 8.76
CA LEU A 688 -9.06 5.61 9.29
C LEU A 688 -9.19 5.30 10.80
N GLY A 689 -9.75 6.22 11.58
CA GLY A 689 -10.03 6.02 13.01
C GLY A 689 -10.98 4.84 13.25
N LEU A 690 -12.10 4.79 12.52
CA LEU A 690 -13.05 3.68 12.60
C LEU A 690 -12.42 2.34 12.16
N LYS A 691 -11.60 2.33 11.10
CA LYS A 691 -10.82 1.15 10.69
C LYS A 691 -9.87 0.68 11.79
N PHE A 692 -9.16 1.63 12.43
CA PHE A 692 -8.19 1.34 13.47
C PHE A 692 -8.86 0.63 14.65
N ILE A 693 -9.93 1.20 15.23
CA ILE A 693 -10.65 0.63 16.39
C ILE A 693 -11.14 -0.78 16.07
N SER A 694 -11.77 -0.96 14.89
CA SER A 694 -12.27 -2.26 14.43
C SER A 694 -11.16 -3.32 14.40
N ASN A 695 -10.00 -2.99 13.81
CA ASN A 695 -8.87 -3.92 13.72
C ASN A 695 -8.25 -4.26 15.09
N VAL A 696 -8.16 -3.29 16.02
CA VAL A 696 -7.53 -3.54 17.33
C VAL A 696 -8.45 -4.21 18.36
N THR A 697 -9.76 -4.27 18.10
CA THR A 697 -10.75 -4.85 19.02
C THR A 697 -10.48 -6.34 19.31
N TYR A 698 -10.18 -7.14 18.29
CA TYR A 698 -9.77 -8.55 18.49
C TYR A 698 -8.51 -8.66 19.37
N GLY A 699 -7.51 -7.82 19.11
CA GLY A 699 -6.24 -7.80 19.85
C GLY A 699 -6.37 -7.37 21.31
N TYR A 700 -7.52 -6.81 21.71
CA TYR A 700 -7.82 -6.52 23.12
C TYR A 700 -8.15 -7.80 23.90
N ALA A 701 -8.95 -8.70 23.33
CA ALA A 701 -9.30 -9.98 23.94
C ALA A 701 -8.09 -10.94 24.02
N GLY A 702 -7.28 -11.00 22.97
CA GLY A 702 -6.08 -11.87 22.90
C GLY A 702 -4.83 -11.33 23.60
N ALA A 703 -4.94 -10.35 24.49
CA ALA A 703 -3.80 -9.62 25.06
C ALA A 703 -3.11 -10.35 26.24
N SER A 704 -2.59 -11.56 26.04
CA SER A 704 -2.15 -12.43 27.14
C SER A 704 -0.94 -11.97 27.97
N PHE A 705 -0.16 -10.98 27.51
CA PHE A 705 1.00 -10.47 28.28
C PHE A 705 0.72 -9.15 29.03
N SER A 706 0.00 -8.21 28.42
CA SER A 706 -0.25 -6.87 28.97
C SER A 706 -1.71 -6.44 28.83
N GLY A 707 -2.62 -7.40 28.71
CA GLY A 707 -4.05 -7.19 28.62
C GLY A 707 -4.63 -6.62 29.91
N ARG A 708 -5.64 -5.78 29.75
CA ARG A 708 -6.41 -5.18 30.85
C ARG A 708 -7.74 -5.87 31.09
N MET A 709 -8.28 -6.61 30.11
CA MET A 709 -9.40 -7.54 30.29
C MET A 709 -9.30 -8.69 29.25
N PRO A 710 -8.23 -9.51 29.27
CA PRO A 710 -8.03 -10.56 28.27
C PRO A 710 -9.00 -11.73 28.48
N CYS A 711 -9.37 -12.41 27.39
CA CYS A 711 -10.14 -13.65 27.42
C CYS A 711 -9.73 -14.51 26.21
N VAL A 712 -8.96 -15.56 26.49
CA VAL A 712 -8.38 -16.44 25.47
C VAL A 712 -9.45 -17.22 24.72
N GLU A 713 -10.50 -17.69 25.41
CA GLU A 713 -11.60 -18.44 24.78
C GLU A 713 -12.23 -17.65 23.62
N ILE A 714 -12.41 -16.33 23.79
CA ILE A 714 -12.94 -15.44 22.74
C ILE A 714 -11.91 -15.24 21.63
N ALA A 715 -10.64 -14.97 21.97
CA ALA A 715 -9.59 -14.75 21.00
C ALA A 715 -9.36 -15.98 20.10
N ASP A 716 -9.26 -17.17 20.69
CA ASP A 716 -9.10 -18.44 19.99
C ASP A 716 -10.34 -18.76 19.13
N ALA A 717 -11.56 -18.52 19.64
CA ALA A 717 -12.79 -18.72 18.87
C ALA A 717 -12.83 -17.83 17.61
N ILE A 718 -12.39 -16.58 17.70
CA ILE A 718 -12.29 -15.66 16.55
C ILE A 718 -11.28 -16.20 15.53
N VAL A 719 -10.06 -16.54 15.96
CA VAL A 719 -8.99 -17.02 15.08
C VAL A 719 -9.37 -18.32 14.40
N GLN A 720 -9.87 -19.30 15.15
CA GLN A 720 -10.27 -20.60 14.62
C GLN A 720 -11.46 -20.49 13.67
N THR A 721 -12.43 -19.61 13.93
CA THR A 721 -13.56 -19.37 13.02
C THR A 721 -13.11 -18.66 11.74
N GLY A 722 -12.17 -17.71 11.83
CA GLY A 722 -11.55 -17.09 10.66
C GLY A 722 -10.81 -18.11 9.79
N ARG A 723 -10.02 -18.99 10.42
CA ARG A 723 -9.35 -20.12 9.76
C ARG A 723 -10.34 -21.06 9.05
N ALA A 724 -11.36 -21.54 9.75
CA ALA A 724 -12.38 -22.42 9.18
C ALA A 724 -13.14 -21.75 8.02
N THR A 725 -13.36 -20.43 8.09
CA THR A 725 -13.96 -19.64 7.01
C THR A 725 -13.06 -19.62 5.76
N LEU A 726 -11.74 -19.46 5.94
CA LEU A 726 -10.77 -19.51 4.85
C LEU A 726 -10.68 -20.92 4.24
N GLU A 727 -10.66 -21.97 5.06
CA GLU A 727 -10.63 -23.37 4.62
C GLU A 727 -11.89 -23.73 3.81
N ARG A 728 -13.10 -23.35 4.26
CA ARG A 728 -14.34 -23.51 3.47
C ARG A 728 -14.29 -22.80 2.12
N ALA A 729 -13.75 -21.57 2.07
CA ALA A 729 -13.61 -20.82 0.82
C ALA A 729 -12.64 -21.50 -0.16
N ILE A 730 -11.53 -22.05 0.34
CA ILE A 730 -10.57 -22.84 -0.44
C ILE A 730 -11.24 -24.08 -1.04
N ASP A 731 -12.03 -24.80 -0.25
CA ASP A 731 -12.69 -26.03 -0.70
C ASP A 731 -13.85 -25.76 -1.65
N LEU A 732 -14.58 -24.64 -1.51
CA LEU A 732 -15.51 -24.15 -2.54
C LEU A 732 -14.77 -23.87 -3.88
N ILE A 733 -13.59 -23.25 -3.85
CA ILE A 733 -12.81 -23.02 -5.08
C ILE A 733 -12.37 -24.36 -5.71
N LYS A 734 -11.89 -25.32 -4.91
CA LYS A 734 -11.45 -26.64 -5.41
C LYS A 734 -12.59 -27.51 -5.96
N ARG A 735 -13.76 -27.52 -5.33
CA ARG A 735 -14.90 -28.36 -5.78
C ARG A 735 -15.51 -27.86 -7.10
N THR A 736 -15.34 -26.57 -7.40
CA THR A 736 -16.02 -25.89 -8.51
C THR A 736 -15.17 -25.93 -9.79
N LYS A 737 -15.18 -27.09 -10.45
CA LYS A 737 -14.28 -27.42 -11.58
C LYS A 737 -14.34 -26.43 -12.76
N HIS A 738 -15.49 -25.81 -13.04
CA HIS A 738 -15.66 -24.93 -14.22
C HIS A 738 -14.90 -23.61 -14.11
N TRP A 739 -14.43 -23.21 -12.92
CA TRP A 739 -13.56 -22.04 -12.75
C TRP A 739 -12.12 -22.29 -13.22
N GLY A 740 -11.68 -23.55 -13.37
CA GLY A 740 -10.29 -23.90 -13.69
C GLY A 740 -9.26 -23.40 -12.66
N ALA A 741 -9.72 -23.04 -11.47
CA ALA A 741 -8.98 -22.24 -10.50
C ALA A 741 -8.15 -23.08 -9.53
N GLN A 742 -6.99 -22.54 -9.12
CA GLN A 742 -6.10 -23.18 -8.15
C GLN A 742 -5.72 -22.21 -7.04
N VAL A 743 -6.01 -22.52 -5.78
CA VAL A 743 -5.50 -21.72 -4.65
C VAL A 743 -4.02 -22.07 -4.44
N VAL A 744 -3.14 -21.10 -4.65
CA VAL A 744 -1.68 -21.28 -4.61
C VAL A 744 -1.00 -20.66 -3.39
N TYR A 745 -1.70 -19.77 -2.69
CA TYR A 745 -1.26 -19.17 -1.42
C TYR A 745 -2.47 -18.57 -0.67
N GLY A 746 -2.29 -18.29 0.61
CA GLY A 746 -3.26 -17.60 1.46
C GLY A 746 -2.59 -17.10 2.74
N ASP A 747 -2.90 -15.87 3.14
CA ASP A 747 -2.32 -15.20 4.31
C ASP A 747 -3.45 -14.63 5.17
N THR A 748 -3.86 -15.40 6.18
CA THR A 748 -4.83 -15.11 7.25
C THR A 748 -6.27 -14.78 6.83
N ASP A 749 -6.47 -13.77 5.99
CA ASP A 749 -7.74 -13.25 5.47
C ASP A 749 -7.77 -13.20 3.94
N SER A 750 -6.64 -13.40 3.28
CA SER A 750 -6.48 -13.34 1.83
C SER A 750 -6.25 -14.70 1.15
N LEU A 751 -6.75 -14.84 -0.09
CA LEU A 751 -6.62 -16.00 -0.96
C LEU A 751 -6.01 -15.60 -2.31
N PHE A 752 -5.02 -16.37 -2.75
CA PHE A 752 -4.30 -16.18 -4.01
C PHE A 752 -4.73 -17.29 -4.98
N VAL A 753 -5.54 -16.93 -5.97
CA VAL A 753 -6.21 -17.88 -6.88
C VAL A 753 -5.62 -17.76 -8.28
N TYR A 754 -4.86 -18.76 -8.69
CA TYR A 754 -4.25 -18.83 -10.01
C TYR A 754 -5.24 -19.32 -11.07
N LEU A 755 -5.28 -18.63 -12.21
CA LEU A 755 -6.12 -18.94 -13.36
C LEU A 755 -5.24 -19.24 -14.59
N PRO A 756 -4.82 -20.51 -14.79
CA PRO A 756 -3.90 -20.88 -15.88
C PRO A 756 -4.52 -20.64 -17.26
N GLY A 757 -3.83 -19.86 -18.10
CA GLY A 757 -4.19 -19.67 -19.51
C GLY A 757 -5.49 -18.88 -19.77
N VAL A 758 -6.01 -18.16 -18.77
CA VAL A 758 -7.22 -17.34 -18.87
C VAL A 758 -6.85 -15.89 -19.17
N SER A 759 -7.62 -15.19 -20.00
CA SER A 759 -7.36 -13.77 -20.32
C SER A 759 -7.45 -12.85 -19.09
N LYS A 760 -6.78 -11.68 -19.12
CA LYS A 760 -6.88 -10.69 -18.03
C LYS A 760 -8.35 -10.29 -17.85
N GLU A 761 -9.03 -10.03 -18.95
CA GLU A 761 -10.44 -9.66 -19.06
C GLU A 761 -11.33 -10.69 -18.35
N ARG A 762 -11.22 -11.97 -18.73
CA ARG A 762 -12.00 -13.06 -18.13
C ARG A 762 -11.64 -13.30 -16.65
N SER A 763 -10.40 -13.02 -16.24
CA SER A 763 -9.99 -13.16 -14.83
C SER A 763 -10.77 -12.22 -13.88
N PHE A 764 -11.11 -11.00 -14.32
CA PHE A 764 -11.97 -10.09 -13.55
C PHE A 764 -13.43 -10.55 -13.47
N GLU A 765 -13.93 -11.28 -14.49
CA GLU A 765 -15.28 -11.85 -14.48
C GLU A 765 -15.37 -13.04 -13.51
N LEU A 766 -14.46 -14.01 -13.65
CA LEU A 766 -14.36 -15.16 -12.76
C LEU A 766 -14.13 -14.74 -11.30
N GLY A 767 -13.31 -13.71 -11.07
CA GLY A 767 -13.10 -13.16 -9.73
C GLY A 767 -14.38 -12.62 -9.07
N LYS A 768 -15.28 -12.00 -9.84
CA LYS A 768 -16.59 -11.56 -9.34
C LYS A 768 -17.51 -12.74 -9.05
N GLU A 769 -17.51 -13.76 -9.91
CA GLU A 769 -18.30 -14.99 -9.75
C GLU A 769 -17.90 -15.75 -8.47
N ILE A 770 -16.59 -15.98 -8.28
CA ILE A 770 -16.01 -16.64 -7.10
C ILE A 770 -16.35 -15.86 -5.82
N VAL A 771 -16.20 -14.53 -5.84
CA VAL A 771 -16.53 -13.67 -4.69
C VAL A 771 -18.01 -13.70 -4.32
N ALA A 772 -18.90 -13.68 -5.32
CA ALA A 772 -20.34 -13.78 -5.09
C ALA A 772 -20.73 -15.16 -4.50
N ALA A 773 -20.15 -16.25 -5.01
CA ALA A 773 -20.38 -17.60 -4.51
C ALA A 773 -19.91 -17.77 -3.05
N ILE A 774 -18.66 -17.40 -2.73
CA ILE A 774 -18.12 -17.52 -1.37
C ILE A 774 -18.87 -16.61 -0.38
N THR A 775 -19.22 -15.39 -0.80
CA THR A 775 -19.97 -14.47 0.08
C THR A 775 -21.38 -15.00 0.40
N LYS A 776 -22.04 -15.67 -0.55
CA LYS A 776 -23.36 -16.28 -0.35
C LYS A 776 -23.35 -17.46 0.63
N GLU A 777 -22.22 -18.17 0.76
CA GLU A 777 -22.06 -19.32 1.68
C GLU A 777 -21.71 -18.89 3.12
N ASN A 778 -21.48 -17.60 3.39
CA ASN A 778 -21.09 -17.10 4.70
C ASN A 778 -22.17 -16.20 5.35
N PRO A 779 -22.26 -16.17 6.69
CA PRO A 779 -23.23 -15.33 7.40
C PRO A 779 -22.88 -13.84 7.29
N VAL A 780 -23.90 -12.98 7.24
CA VAL A 780 -23.73 -11.52 7.26
C VAL A 780 -23.06 -11.09 8.58
N PRO A 781 -22.04 -10.20 8.58
CA PRO A 781 -21.49 -9.43 7.46
C PRO A 781 -20.16 -9.98 6.89
N VAL A 782 -19.91 -11.29 6.94
CA VAL A 782 -18.68 -11.91 6.42
C VAL A 782 -18.70 -11.93 4.89
N THR A 783 -18.13 -10.88 4.27
CA THR A 783 -18.05 -10.72 2.81
C THR A 783 -16.63 -10.86 2.29
N LEU A 784 -16.45 -11.67 1.24
CA LEU A 784 -15.20 -11.68 0.47
C LEU A 784 -15.18 -10.48 -0.48
N LYS A 785 -14.01 -9.92 -0.75
CA LYS A 785 -13.81 -8.81 -1.67
C LYS A 785 -12.77 -9.15 -2.72
N PHE A 786 -13.06 -8.83 -3.98
CA PHE A 786 -12.07 -8.79 -5.04
C PHE A 786 -11.15 -7.56 -4.83
N GLU A 787 -9.85 -7.77 -4.56
CA GLU A 787 -8.90 -6.67 -4.37
C GLU A 787 -8.26 -6.25 -5.69
N LYS A 788 -7.63 -7.20 -6.39
CA LYS A 788 -6.76 -6.96 -7.55
C LYS A 788 -6.43 -8.26 -8.28
N VAL A 789 -5.88 -8.12 -9.49
CA VAL A 789 -5.20 -9.19 -10.23
C VAL A 789 -3.70 -8.90 -10.27
N TYR A 790 -2.86 -9.90 -9.98
CA TYR A 790 -1.43 -9.86 -10.31
C TYR A 790 -1.19 -10.51 -11.67
N HIS A 791 -0.53 -9.80 -12.58
CA HIS A 791 -0.17 -10.31 -13.91
C HIS A 791 1.05 -9.59 -14.53
N PRO A 792 2.26 -10.18 -14.51
CA PRO A 792 2.65 -11.44 -13.86
C PRO A 792 2.83 -11.30 -12.33
N CYS A 793 3.09 -12.44 -11.66
CA CYS A 793 3.38 -12.55 -10.23
C CYS A 793 4.56 -13.50 -9.96
N VAL A 794 5.30 -13.26 -8.87
CA VAL A 794 6.27 -14.20 -8.27
C VAL A 794 5.91 -14.40 -6.81
N LEU A 795 5.72 -15.66 -6.40
CA LEU A 795 5.62 -16.04 -5.00
C LEU A 795 6.96 -16.65 -4.59
N LEU A 796 7.61 -16.10 -3.55
CA LEU A 796 8.91 -16.58 -3.07
C LEU A 796 8.75 -17.43 -1.81
N ALA A 797 8.10 -16.87 -0.79
CA ALA A 797 7.86 -17.51 0.50
C ALA A 797 6.68 -16.84 1.23
N LYS A 798 6.27 -17.38 2.38
CA LYS A 798 5.26 -16.75 3.25
C LYS A 798 5.58 -15.27 3.48
N LYS A 799 4.60 -14.40 3.18
CA LYS A 799 4.69 -12.93 3.26
C LYS A 799 5.78 -12.28 2.38
N ARG A 800 6.33 -13.01 1.40
CA ARG A 800 7.35 -12.56 0.43
C ARG A 800 6.90 -12.84 -1.00
N TYR A 801 6.39 -11.81 -1.68
CA TYR A 801 5.91 -11.91 -3.06
C TYR A 801 5.95 -10.55 -3.77
N VAL A 802 5.93 -10.58 -5.10
CA VAL A 802 5.95 -9.39 -5.95
C VAL A 802 5.15 -9.62 -7.22
N GLY A 803 4.44 -8.60 -7.70
CA GLY A 803 3.68 -8.69 -8.94
C GLY A 803 3.25 -7.33 -9.46
N PHE A 804 2.78 -7.31 -10.70
CA PHE A 804 2.13 -6.14 -11.27
C PHE A 804 0.64 -6.22 -11.00
N LYS A 805 0.12 -5.36 -10.11
CA LYS A 805 -1.30 -5.31 -9.78
C LYS A 805 -2.10 -4.47 -10.77
N TYR A 806 -3.34 -4.90 -10.99
CA TYR A 806 -4.40 -4.17 -11.66
C TYR A 806 -5.63 -4.23 -10.73
N GLU A 807 -6.21 -3.08 -10.36
CA GLU A 807 -7.42 -3.02 -9.51
C GLU A 807 -8.68 -2.96 -10.38
N LYS A 808 -8.54 -2.47 -11.62
CA LYS A 808 -9.52 -2.48 -12.71
C LYS A 808 -8.88 -2.99 -14.00
N LEU A 809 -9.71 -3.25 -14.99
CA LEU A 809 -9.26 -3.78 -16.28
C LEU A 809 -8.34 -2.83 -17.05
N ASP A 810 -8.70 -1.54 -17.06
CA ASP A 810 -8.01 -0.47 -17.83
C ASP A 810 -6.90 0.22 -17.03
N ASP A 811 -6.58 -0.26 -15.83
CA ASP A 811 -5.51 0.34 -15.01
C ASP A 811 -4.13 0.09 -15.64
N GLU A 812 -3.27 1.09 -15.57
CA GLU A 812 -1.84 0.89 -15.77
C GLU A 812 -1.25 0.01 -14.63
N PRO A 813 -0.34 -0.91 -14.96
CA PRO A 813 0.27 -1.85 -14.02
C PRO A 813 0.99 -1.13 -12.88
N THR A 814 0.60 -1.40 -11.63
CA THR A 814 1.37 -0.92 -10.48
C THR A 814 2.28 -2.03 -9.96
N PHE A 815 3.58 -1.75 -9.84
CA PHE A 815 4.53 -2.66 -9.19
C PHE A 815 4.23 -2.73 -7.69
N ASP A 816 3.86 -3.90 -7.18
CA ASP A 816 3.52 -4.12 -5.78
C ASP A 816 4.39 -5.26 -5.23
N ALA A 817 5.14 -4.95 -4.18
CA ALA A 817 6.14 -5.82 -3.56
C ALA A 817 5.87 -5.93 -2.06
N LYS A 818 5.79 -7.16 -1.54
CA LYS A 818 5.56 -7.47 -0.12
C LYS A 818 6.73 -8.27 0.43
N GLY A 819 7.27 -7.84 1.57
CA GLY A 819 8.31 -8.55 2.34
C GLY A 819 9.70 -8.68 1.72
N ILE A 820 9.83 -8.52 0.40
CA ILE A 820 11.10 -8.56 -0.34
C ILE A 820 11.92 -7.28 -0.17
N GLU A 821 13.19 -7.38 -0.53
CA GLU A 821 14.26 -6.44 -0.20
C GLU A 821 14.04 -5.04 -0.79
N THR A 822 13.24 -4.89 -1.85
CA THR A 822 12.83 -3.58 -2.42
C THR A 822 12.05 -2.68 -1.45
N VAL A 823 11.33 -3.27 -0.49
CA VAL A 823 10.51 -2.53 0.50
C VAL A 823 11.07 -2.58 1.92
N ARG A 824 12.03 -3.48 2.22
CA ARG A 824 12.69 -3.54 3.53
C ARG A 824 13.69 -2.41 3.72
N ARG A 825 14.01 -2.07 4.98
CA ARG A 825 14.92 -0.96 5.37
C ARG A 825 16.24 -1.41 6.00
N ASP A 826 16.47 -2.72 6.09
CA ASP A 826 17.67 -3.36 6.63
C ASP A 826 18.76 -3.60 5.57
N GLY A 827 18.48 -3.30 4.30
CA GLY A 827 19.44 -3.31 3.19
C GLY A 827 19.77 -1.90 2.66
N CYS A 828 20.72 -1.81 1.72
CA CYS A 828 21.10 -0.54 1.12
C CYS A 828 20.14 -0.11 -0.03
N PRO A 829 19.99 1.20 -0.31
CA PRO A 829 19.16 1.68 -1.42
C PRO A 829 19.62 1.22 -2.81
N ALA A 830 20.87 0.81 -2.98
CA ALA A 830 21.37 0.25 -4.24
C ALA A 830 20.71 -1.10 -4.52
N THR A 831 20.71 -2.04 -3.56
CA THR A 831 20.02 -3.34 -3.69
C THR A 831 18.53 -3.17 -3.97
N GLN A 832 17.85 -2.24 -3.30
CA GLN A 832 16.43 -1.92 -3.58
C GLN A 832 16.23 -1.56 -5.06
N LYS A 833 17.01 -0.59 -5.57
CA LYS A 833 16.91 -0.10 -6.95
C LYS A 833 17.27 -1.17 -7.98
N THR A 834 18.33 -1.94 -7.74
CA THR A 834 18.76 -3.02 -8.65
C THR A 834 17.70 -4.12 -8.73
N MET A 835 17.22 -4.63 -7.59
CA MET A 835 16.21 -5.68 -7.55
C MET A 835 14.88 -5.22 -8.18
N GLU A 836 14.41 -4.00 -7.86
CA GLU A 836 13.22 -3.42 -8.48
C GLU A 836 13.37 -3.27 -10.00
N LYS A 837 14.56 -2.87 -10.48
CA LYS A 837 14.86 -2.71 -11.91
C LYS A 837 14.88 -4.06 -12.63
N CYS A 838 15.52 -5.10 -12.06
CA CYS A 838 15.51 -6.45 -12.62
C CYS A 838 14.08 -7.01 -12.71
N LEU A 839 13.30 -6.95 -11.63
CA LEU A 839 11.91 -7.44 -11.59
C LEU A 839 10.97 -6.67 -12.53
N LYS A 840 11.27 -5.40 -12.86
CA LYS A 840 10.51 -4.64 -13.86
C LYS A 840 10.89 -5.01 -15.29
N TYR A 841 12.14 -5.40 -15.56
CA TYR A 841 12.57 -5.77 -16.91
C TYR A 841 11.94 -7.08 -17.41
N ASP A 842 11.59 -8.02 -16.54
CA ASP A 842 10.83 -9.23 -16.93
C ASP A 842 9.51 -8.89 -17.63
N ARG A 843 8.88 -7.74 -17.33
CA ARG A 843 7.69 -7.26 -18.05
C ARG A 843 8.01 -6.69 -19.44
N PHE A 844 9.21 -6.16 -19.64
CA PHE A 844 9.67 -5.69 -20.96
C PHE A 844 10.24 -6.83 -21.83
N ALA A 845 10.66 -7.96 -21.26
CA ALA A 845 10.95 -9.17 -22.02
C ALA A 845 9.72 -9.67 -22.83
N ALA A 846 8.50 -9.43 -22.33
CA ALA A 846 7.27 -9.68 -23.09
C ALA A 846 7.15 -8.82 -24.37
N HIS A 847 7.83 -7.67 -24.45
CA HIS A 847 7.85 -6.75 -25.60
C HIS A 847 9.25 -6.47 -26.16
N GLY A 848 10.18 -7.42 -25.96
CA GLY A 848 11.33 -7.65 -26.83
C GLY A 848 12.29 -6.48 -27.06
N LYS A 849 12.98 -6.01 -26.00
CA LYS A 849 14.29 -5.34 -26.14
C LYS A 849 15.11 -5.30 -24.83
N ILE A 850 16.38 -5.71 -24.94
CA ILE A 850 17.54 -5.38 -24.08
C ILE A 850 17.69 -6.15 -22.73
N TRP A 851 18.57 -7.15 -22.78
CA TRP A 851 19.73 -7.43 -21.90
C TRP A 851 19.74 -7.13 -20.39
N LEU A 852 20.07 -8.18 -19.61
CA LEU A 852 21.00 -8.11 -18.48
C LEU A 852 21.68 -9.48 -18.27
N GLU A 853 22.96 -9.49 -17.91
CA GLU A 853 23.76 -10.69 -17.62
C GLU A 853 23.53 -11.20 -16.20
N THR A 854 23.33 -12.53 -16.08
CA THR A 854 23.50 -13.39 -14.89
C THR A 854 22.79 -13.10 -13.54
N ASP A 855 22.52 -14.20 -12.83
CA ASP A 855 22.28 -14.28 -11.38
C ASP A 855 21.02 -13.61 -10.76
N ILE A 856 19.84 -13.78 -11.38
CA ILE A 856 18.54 -13.61 -10.67
C ILE A 856 18.22 -14.79 -9.73
N LEU A 857 18.91 -15.93 -9.86
CA LEU A 857 18.60 -17.18 -9.14
C LEU A 857 19.55 -17.48 -7.95
N ARG A 858 20.16 -16.44 -7.37
CA ARG A 858 21.02 -16.50 -6.18
C ARG A 858 20.55 -15.61 -5.01
N LEU A 859 19.33 -15.06 -5.12
CA LEU A 859 18.57 -14.41 -4.05
C LEU A 859 17.36 -15.28 -3.68
#